data_AF-A0A2A2FFZ9-F1
#
_entry.id   AF-A0A2A2FFZ9-F1
#
_cell.length_a   1.000
_cell.length_b   1.000
_cell.length_c   1.000
_cell.angle_alpha   90.00
_cell.angle_beta   90.00
_cell.angle_gamma   90.00
#
_symmetry.space_group_name_H-M   'P 1'
#
loop_
_entity.id
_entity.type
_entity.pdbx_description
1 polymer ?
#
loop_
_entity_poly.entity_id
_entity_poly.type
_entity_poly.pdbx_seq_one_letter_code
_entity_poly.pdbx_strand_id
1 'polypeptide(L)'
;MASALDEDTQQSLAEGRESAKAFLRSVQKDLQKVFVVFLLGFLATFWALRVYVWDFLFAVTQANMSPEVAAASDVIATTPFEVILLQAKIGLIVGVIFAIPPFIYVARDELRARGAWPQSPVPRWKLAGIALLGFGLFGVGVAYGIYAFFPIMFSFLAGFGLEAGLQPTYGIVMWTEFIVFLSLSFGLAGQMPLLITGLSYSGIVQYETFRDKWRYAVVAIFVFGALFSPPDPFTQLMWAFPLIALYGFSLYLAKLVVTAKRSSDRIDVLGAARNHWNVVGGAAVLGGGIVYAFYEYGGRSAVNDLLRLVGSDWRFLEPGAGLGTDPATAAGIYAVAWAIAFVAVATLWAVYADLDTTSAGYQYGDPAAIDVSELDAAGVRAAPDDAFAEMDEEESLALAQAAIDDDEPEKAQAILDRFDAVHDGDGDGGEADPDADATGSGGGGAGGAGGDGLMGTVQDRTSRASSTFLSELTDGDEDEAEDDIGGYYKDLKFIFDSLRSRSFRLVAVFGGVMAAAFTWLYLGGLATVRNDLESRVPAEIEGGINIITLHPVEALIFMVKFSVLLGIVAVFPVALYYAWPALRERGFVAGRIWTVYLWTGALFAGLIGGFAIGYSYIAPGIIGWLVTDAKLANMIITYQVSDFLWLVIYTTVGIGFLADIPIAMLLLNNAGIPYRVFRNRWREVTVGILLFAAVFTPADVITMILATLPLMAAYGVGVGVLFLVTFGGRRNLSPPSELVGR
;
A
#
# COMPACT_ATOMS: atom_id res chain seq x y z
N MET A 1 2.07 45.91 52.50
CA MET A 1 2.36 45.98 51.06
C MET A 1 1.41 45.05 50.34
N ALA A 2 0.18 45.52 50.08
CA ALA A 2 -0.88 44.72 49.47
C ALA A 2 -1.50 45.52 48.32
N SER A 3 -1.78 44.83 47.21
CA SER A 3 -2.51 45.30 46.01
C SER A 3 -1.79 46.32 45.12
N ALA A 4 -1.03 45.82 44.15
CA ALA A 4 -0.51 46.61 43.02
C ALA A 4 -1.36 46.42 41.73
N LEU A 5 -2.63 46.04 41.88
CA LEU A 5 -3.58 45.93 40.76
C LEU A 5 -4.79 46.81 41.07
N ASP A 6 -5.15 47.67 40.11
CA ASP A 6 -6.33 48.54 40.17
C ASP A 6 -7.61 47.71 40.35
N GLU A 7 -8.62 48.25 41.04
CA GLU A 7 -9.82 47.50 41.45
C GLU A 7 -10.59 46.98 40.22
N ASP A 8 -10.65 47.80 39.16
CA ASP A 8 -11.21 47.45 37.86
C ASP A 8 -10.44 46.31 37.17
N THR A 9 -9.12 46.24 37.34
CA THR A 9 -8.28 45.18 36.77
C THR A 9 -8.44 43.85 37.53
N GLN A 10 -8.65 43.91 38.85
CA GLN A 10 -8.95 42.71 39.64
C GLN A 10 -10.33 42.15 39.29
N GLN A 11 -11.31 43.03 39.06
CA GLN A 11 -12.66 42.64 38.66
C GLN A 11 -12.67 42.02 37.26
N SER A 12 -12.00 42.63 36.26
CA SER A 12 -11.91 42.06 34.92
C SER A 12 -11.18 40.71 34.88
N LEU A 13 -10.14 40.53 35.70
CA LEU A 13 -9.44 39.25 35.85
C LEU A 13 -10.31 38.20 36.56
N ALA A 14 -11.11 38.59 37.55
CA ALA A 14 -12.05 37.71 38.23
C ALA A 14 -13.17 37.24 37.29
N GLU A 15 -13.76 38.16 36.52
CA GLU A 15 -14.79 37.88 35.51
C GLU A 15 -14.24 36.99 34.38
N GLY A 16 -13.02 37.27 33.90
CA GLY A 16 -12.33 36.42 32.92
C GLY A 16 -12.05 35.02 33.45
N ARG A 17 -11.60 34.90 34.70
CA ARG A 17 -11.35 33.60 35.36
C ARG A 17 -12.63 32.82 35.61
N GLU A 18 -13.72 33.49 35.98
CA GLU A 18 -15.01 32.86 36.21
C GLU A 18 -15.62 32.35 34.90
N SER A 19 -15.54 33.16 33.83
CA SER A 19 -15.96 32.79 32.48
C SER A 19 -15.16 31.60 31.94
N ALA A 20 -13.83 31.62 32.09
CA ALA A 20 -12.97 30.50 31.73
C ALA A 20 -13.31 29.24 32.54
N LYS A 21 -13.58 29.36 33.85
CA LYS A 21 -13.98 28.25 34.71
C LYS A 21 -15.36 27.70 34.37
N ALA A 22 -16.29 28.55 33.94
CA ALA A 22 -17.61 28.12 33.47
C ALA A 22 -17.50 27.34 32.15
N PHE A 23 -16.70 27.85 31.20
CA PHE A 23 -16.40 27.18 29.94
C PHE A 23 -15.70 25.83 30.14
N LEU A 24 -14.66 25.76 30.97
CA LEU A 24 -13.97 24.50 31.27
C LEU A 24 -14.92 23.48 31.95
N ARG A 25 -15.83 23.94 32.80
CA ARG A 25 -16.85 23.07 33.43
C ARG A 25 -17.89 22.58 32.43
N SER A 26 -18.34 23.39 31.48
CA SER A 26 -19.27 22.94 30.43
C SER A 26 -18.60 21.92 29.52
N VAL A 27 -17.38 22.20 29.05
CA VAL A 27 -16.57 21.27 28.25
C VAL A 27 -16.33 19.96 29.01
N GLN A 28 -15.96 20.02 30.29
CA GLN A 28 -15.76 18.83 31.12
C GLN A 28 -17.05 18.00 31.23
N LYS A 29 -18.20 18.64 31.49
CA LYS A 29 -19.49 17.95 31.65
C LYS A 29 -19.92 17.26 30.36
N ASP A 30 -19.73 17.91 29.22
CA ASP A 30 -20.12 17.33 27.94
C ASP A 30 -19.13 16.25 27.47
N LEU A 31 -17.83 16.45 27.71
CA LEU A 31 -16.82 15.43 27.46
C LEU A 31 -17.00 14.21 28.39
N GLN A 32 -17.51 14.39 29.61
CA GLN A 32 -17.86 13.28 30.50
C GLN A 32 -18.96 12.39 29.89
N LYS A 33 -19.97 12.95 29.23
CA LYS A 33 -21.01 12.14 28.54
C LYS A 33 -20.40 11.34 27.40
N VAL A 34 -19.54 11.96 26.60
CA VAL A 34 -18.80 11.30 25.52
C VAL A 34 -17.93 10.17 26.10
N PHE A 35 -17.23 10.43 27.21
CA PHE A 35 -16.40 9.45 27.90
C PHE A 35 -17.20 8.29 28.49
N VAL A 36 -18.42 8.51 28.98
CA VAL A 36 -19.29 7.43 29.45
C VAL A 36 -19.70 6.52 28.29
N VAL A 37 -20.08 7.08 27.13
CA VAL A 37 -20.41 6.28 25.95
C VAL A 37 -19.19 5.53 25.42
N PHE A 38 -18.02 6.19 25.40
CA PHE A 38 -16.73 5.55 25.12
C PHE A 38 -16.49 4.36 26.05
N LEU A 39 -16.64 4.53 27.36
CA LEU A 39 -16.40 3.50 28.37
C LEU A 39 -17.39 2.34 28.23
N LEU A 40 -18.66 2.63 27.94
CA LEU A 40 -19.67 1.60 27.67
C LEU A 40 -19.31 0.80 26.42
N GLY A 41 -18.91 1.44 25.33
CA GLY A 41 -18.44 0.75 24.12
C GLY A 41 -17.19 -0.10 24.38
N PHE A 42 -16.22 0.46 25.12
CA PHE A 42 -15.01 -0.24 25.54
C PHE A 42 -15.34 -1.50 26.36
N LEU A 43 -16.13 -1.38 27.43
CA LEU A 43 -16.48 -2.51 28.31
C LEU A 43 -17.40 -3.53 27.61
N ALA A 44 -18.35 -3.07 26.79
CA ALA A 44 -19.20 -3.95 25.99
C ALA A 44 -18.38 -4.78 25.01
N THR A 45 -17.30 -4.22 24.45
CA THR A 45 -16.39 -4.96 23.57
C THR A 45 -15.66 -6.08 24.31
N PHE A 46 -15.19 -5.83 25.54
CA PHE A 46 -14.59 -6.89 26.37
C PHE A 46 -15.57 -8.02 26.66
N TRP A 47 -16.81 -7.66 27.01
CA TRP A 47 -17.86 -8.63 27.27
C TRP A 47 -18.19 -9.44 26.02
N ALA A 48 -18.41 -8.78 24.87
CA ALA A 48 -18.71 -9.43 23.60
C ALA A 48 -17.58 -10.36 23.14
N LEU A 49 -16.31 -9.92 23.26
CA LEU A 49 -15.14 -10.73 22.92
C LEU A 49 -15.10 -12.03 23.71
N ARG A 50 -15.32 -11.96 25.03
CA ARG A 50 -15.24 -13.12 25.93
C ARG A 50 -16.42 -14.08 25.83
N VAL A 51 -17.61 -13.57 25.51
CA VAL A 51 -18.85 -14.38 25.55
C VAL A 51 -19.20 -14.97 24.19
N TYR A 52 -18.87 -14.29 23.09
CA TYR A 52 -19.38 -14.68 21.76
C TYR A 52 -18.36 -14.55 20.64
N VAL A 53 -17.66 -13.42 20.55
CA VAL A 53 -16.89 -13.10 19.33
C VAL A 53 -15.71 -14.05 19.14
N TRP A 54 -15.04 -14.51 20.20
CA TRP A 54 -13.96 -15.50 20.03
C TRP A 54 -14.46 -16.82 19.44
N ASP A 55 -15.51 -17.39 20.03
CA ASP A 55 -16.12 -18.64 19.52
C ASP A 55 -16.61 -18.47 18.08
N PHE A 56 -17.19 -17.31 17.77
CA PHE A 56 -17.60 -16.95 16.42
C PHE A 56 -16.42 -16.90 15.44
N LEU A 57 -15.33 -16.20 15.78
CA LEU A 57 -14.16 -16.08 14.90
C LEU A 57 -13.48 -17.44 14.70
N PHE A 58 -13.41 -18.29 15.72
CA PHE A 58 -12.91 -19.66 15.59
C PHE A 58 -13.80 -20.51 14.68
N ALA A 59 -15.12 -20.44 14.85
CA ALA A 59 -16.07 -21.16 14.01
C ALA A 59 -15.96 -20.73 12.53
N VAL A 60 -15.85 -19.43 12.27
CA VAL A 60 -15.66 -18.88 10.91
C VAL A 60 -14.34 -19.35 10.30
N THR A 61 -13.26 -19.40 11.10
CA THR A 61 -11.94 -19.86 10.65
C THR A 61 -11.99 -21.32 10.19
N GLN A 62 -12.67 -22.18 10.94
CA GLN A 62 -12.75 -23.61 10.63
C GLN A 62 -13.80 -23.96 9.55
N ALA A 63 -14.71 -23.04 9.21
CA ALA A 63 -15.88 -23.32 8.36
C ALA A 63 -15.56 -23.88 6.96
N ASN A 64 -14.42 -23.53 6.38
CA ASN A 64 -14.00 -23.97 5.03
C ASN A 64 -12.70 -24.79 5.02
N MET A 65 -12.21 -25.22 6.18
CA MET A 65 -11.02 -26.06 6.27
C MET A 65 -11.36 -27.53 5.99
N SER A 66 -10.42 -28.28 5.43
CA SER A 66 -10.52 -29.75 5.43
C SER A 66 -10.38 -30.27 6.87
N PRO A 67 -10.95 -31.44 7.20
CA PRO A 67 -10.85 -32.01 8.55
C PRO A 67 -9.39 -32.21 9.02
N GLU A 68 -8.50 -32.52 8.08
CA GLU A 68 -7.07 -32.67 8.36
C GLU A 68 -6.43 -31.32 8.73
N VAL A 69 -6.75 -30.26 7.97
CA VAL A 69 -6.24 -28.91 8.24
C VAL A 69 -6.78 -28.36 9.55
N ALA A 70 -8.08 -28.53 9.81
CA ALA A 70 -8.71 -28.08 11.03
C ALA A 70 -8.15 -28.77 12.28
N ALA A 71 -7.85 -30.07 12.19
CA ALA A 71 -7.26 -30.83 13.30
C ALA A 71 -5.80 -30.45 13.58
N ALA A 72 -5.06 -30.02 12.55
CA ALA A 72 -3.67 -29.58 12.69
C ALA A 72 -3.53 -28.08 13.01
N SER A 73 -4.60 -27.28 12.80
CA SER A 73 -4.59 -25.85 13.07
C SER A 73 -4.84 -25.55 14.54
N ASP A 74 -3.96 -24.74 15.12
CA ASP A 74 -4.10 -24.27 16.50
C ASP A 74 -3.91 -22.76 16.57
N VAL A 75 -4.54 -22.12 17.57
CA VAL A 75 -4.39 -20.68 17.82
C VAL A 75 -3.86 -20.49 19.22
N ILE A 76 -2.62 -20.04 19.31
CA ILE A 76 -1.87 -19.93 20.55
C ILE A 76 -1.69 -18.49 21.00
N ALA A 77 -1.43 -18.32 22.29
CA ALA A 77 -0.91 -17.07 22.82
C ALA A 77 0.61 -17.16 23.03
N THR A 78 1.40 -16.23 22.46
CA THR A 78 2.86 -16.22 22.58
C THR A 78 3.36 -15.67 23.91
N THR A 79 2.61 -14.75 24.51
CA THR A 79 2.90 -14.10 25.79
C THR A 79 1.67 -14.11 26.70
N PRO A 80 1.84 -14.15 28.04
CA PRO A 80 0.71 -14.23 28.97
C PRO A 80 -0.27 -13.05 28.91
N PHE A 81 0.20 -11.85 28.52
CA PHE A 81 -0.61 -10.62 28.54
C PHE A 81 -1.25 -10.25 27.20
N GLU A 82 -0.88 -10.89 26.10
CA GLU A 82 -1.28 -10.43 24.77
C GLU A 82 -2.78 -10.47 24.52
N VAL A 83 -3.50 -11.48 25.04
CA VAL A 83 -4.95 -11.60 24.84
C VAL A 83 -5.67 -10.41 25.49
N ILE A 84 -5.23 -10.01 26.69
CA ILE A 84 -5.82 -8.87 27.41
C ILE A 84 -5.48 -7.56 26.68
N LEU A 85 -4.24 -7.40 26.23
CA LEU A 85 -3.81 -6.22 25.47
C LEU A 85 -4.52 -6.12 24.12
N LEU A 86 -4.77 -7.24 23.44
CA LEU A 86 -5.53 -7.30 22.20
C LEU A 86 -6.98 -6.87 22.43
N GLN A 87 -7.64 -7.43 23.46
CA GLN A 87 -8.99 -7.00 23.87
C GLN A 87 -9.04 -5.50 24.16
N ALA A 88 -8.02 -4.96 24.84
CA ALA A 88 -7.91 -3.53 25.13
C ALA A 88 -7.75 -2.69 23.86
N LYS A 89 -6.90 -3.11 22.92
CA LYS A 89 -6.69 -2.42 21.63
C LYS A 89 -7.99 -2.35 20.82
N ILE A 90 -8.69 -3.48 20.67
CA ILE A 90 -9.97 -3.54 19.94
C ILE A 90 -11.02 -2.71 20.67
N GLY A 91 -11.14 -2.87 21.99
CA GLY A 91 -12.06 -2.10 22.82
C GLY A 91 -11.82 -0.59 22.76
N LEU A 92 -10.57 -0.14 22.67
CA LEU A 92 -10.22 1.28 22.52
C LEU A 92 -10.76 1.82 21.19
N ILE A 93 -10.51 1.12 20.08
CA ILE A 93 -10.96 1.53 18.75
C ILE A 93 -12.49 1.56 18.69
N VAL A 94 -13.14 0.49 19.15
CA VAL A 94 -14.61 0.42 19.18
C VAL A 94 -15.19 1.48 20.11
N GLY A 95 -14.61 1.68 21.29
CA GLY A 95 -15.00 2.74 22.22
C GLY A 95 -14.93 4.12 21.57
N VAL A 96 -13.85 4.43 20.83
CA VAL A 96 -13.74 5.69 20.08
C VAL A 96 -14.84 5.80 19.02
N ILE A 97 -15.13 4.73 18.28
CA ILE A 97 -16.21 4.72 17.27
C ILE A 97 -17.56 5.02 17.92
N PHE A 98 -17.87 4.42 19.06
CA PHE A 98 -19.09 4.71 19.82
C PHE A 98 -19.12 6.14 20.38
N ALA A 99 -17.95 6.73 20.64
CA ALA A 99 -17.81 8.11 21.11
C ALA A 99 -17.99 9.17 20.02
N ILE A 100 -17.81 8.82 18.73
CA ILE A 100 -17.90 9.78 17.61
C ILE A 100 -19.30 10.43 17.52
N PRO A 101 -20.44 9.70 17.49
CA PRO A 101 -21.75 10.34 17.41
C PRO A 101 -22.07 11.32 18.56
N PRO A 102 -21.91 10.96 19.85
CA PRO A 102 -22.14 11.91 20.94
C PRO A 102 -21.13 13.05 20.94
N PHE A 103 -19.88 12.82 20.51
CA PHE A 103 -18.88 13.86 20.37
C PHE A 103 -19.31 14.91 19.32
N ILE A 104 -19.74 14.47 18.13
CA ILE A 104 -20.26 15.37 17.09
C ILE A 104 -21.52 16.10 17.58
N TYR A 105 -22.39 15.41 18.31
CA TYR A 105 -23.61 16.01 18.87
C TYR A 105 -23.29 17.13 19.87
N VAL A 106 -22.31 16.94 20.74
CA VAL A 106 -21.86 17.96 21.69
C VAL A 106 -21.17 19.11 20.94
N ALA A 107 -20.22 18.80 20.06
CA ALA A 107 -19.42 19.80 19.35
C ALA A 107 -20.23 20.65 18.36
N ARG A 108 -21.46 20.25 18.04
CA ARG A 108 -22.30 20.93 17.03
C ARG A 108 -22.54 22.41 17.35
N ASP A 109 -22.72 22.76 18.62
CA ASP A 109 -23.18 24.08 19.02
C ASP A 109 -22.01 25.08 18.95
N GLU A 110 -20.81 24.66 19.31
CA GLU A 110 -19.55 25.39 19.10
C GLU A 110 -19.18 25.49 17.61
N LEU A 111 -19.39 24.42 16.82
CA LEU A 111 -19.15 24.45 15.38
C LEU A 111 -20.09 25.43 14.67
N ARG A 112 -21.35 25.53 15.11
CA ARG A 112 -22.29 26.56 14.63
C ARG A 112 -21.84 27.96 15.02
N ALA A 113 -21.41 28.16 16.27
CA ALA A 113 -20.94 29.46 16.74
C ALA A 113 -19.73 29.97 15.93
N ARG A 114 -18.91 29.06 15.39
CA ARG A 114 -17.74 29.37 14.55
C ARG A 114 -18.04 29.42 13.05
N GLY A 115 -19.30 29.26 12.63
CA GLY A 115 -19.69 29.21 11.22
C GLY A 115 -19.16 27.98 10.45
N ALA A 116 -18.54 27.01 11.13
CA ALA A 116 -17.95 25.80 10.53
C ALA A 116 -18.96 24.65 10.39
N TRP A 117 -20.22 24.84 10.84
CA TRP A 117 -21.27 23.84 10.72
C TRP A 117 -21.92 23.89 9.33
N PRO A 118 -21.99 22.76 8.58
CA PRO A 118 -22.56 22.76 7.24
C PRO A 118 -24.02 23.22 7.24
N GLN A 119 -24.31 24.35 6.59
CA GLN A 119 -25.67 24.78 6.26
C GLN A 119 -26.08 24.16 4.92
N SER A 120 -26.18 22.83 4.89
CA SER A 120 -26.60 22.15 3.67
C SER A 120 -28.13 22.25 3.51
N PRO A 121 -28.66 22.61 2.32
CA PRO A 121 -30.11 22.64 2.05
C PRO A 121 -30.75 21.24 2.03
N VAL A 122 -29.97 20.17 2.26
CA VAL A 122 -30.44 18.79 2.21
C VAL A 122 -31.22 18.45 3.50
N PRO A 123 -32.48 18.00 3.41
CA PRO A 123 -33.26 17.58 4.56
C PRO A 123 -32.56 16.48 5.37
N ARG A 124 -32.59 16.59 6.70
CA ARG A 124 -31.93 15.64 7.63
C ARG A 124 -32.29 14.18 7.39
N TRP A 125 -33.51 13.91 6.93
CA TRP A 125 -33.97 12.55 6.61
C TRP A 125 -33.25 11.95 5.39
N LYS A 126 -32.88 12.76 4.38
CA LYS A 126 -32.09 12.30 3.22
C LYS A 126 -30.67 11.97 3.63
N LEU A 127 -30.07 12.81 4.49
CA LEU A 127 -28.76 12.53 5.09
C LEU A 127 -28.79 11.25 5.95
N ALA A 128 -29.84 11.06 6.74
CA ALA A 128 -30.04 9.83 7.52
C ALA A 128 -30.20 8.60 6.61
N GLY A 129 -30.92 8.72 5.49
CA GLY A 129 -31.05 7.66 4.48
C GLY A 129 -29.73 7.29 3.81
N ILE A 130 -28.92 8.28 3.44
CA ILE A 130 -27.57 8.06 2.87
C ILE A 130 -26.66 7.41 3.92
N ALA A 131 -26.70 7.87 5.17
CA ALA A 131 -25.92 7.29 6.26
C ALA A 131 -26.33 5.84 6.55
N LEU A 132 -27.64 5.55 6.56
CA LEU A 132 -28.16 4.19 6.73
C LEU A 132 -27.73 3.28 5.59
N LEU A 133 -27.81 3.76 4.35
CA LEU A 133 -27.33 3.04 3.17
C LEU A 133 -25.82 2.78 3.26
N GLY A 134 -25.03 3.80 3.61
CA GLY A 134 -23.59 3.67 3.81
C GLY A 134 -23.24 2.64 4.88
N PHE A 135 -23.93 2.67 6.02
CA PHE A 135 -23.75 1.68 7.08
C PHE A 135 -24.15 0.26 6.62
N GLY A 136 -25.24 0.13 5.86
CA GLY A 136 -25.66 -1.12 5.26
C GLY A 136 -24.62 -1.68 4.29
N LEU A 137 -24.10 -0.86 3.36
CA LEU A 137 -23.06 -1.26 2.41
C LEU A 137 -21.76 -1.62 3.13
N PHE A 138 -21.39 -0.91 4.19
CA PHE A 138 -20.24 -1.23 5.02
C PHE A 138 -20.43 -2.60 5.68
N GLY A 139 -21.59 -2.83 6.28
CA GLY A 139 -21.94 -4.10 6.91
C GLY A 139 -21.94 -5.27 5.91
N VAL A 140 -22.44 -5.08 4.70
CA VAL A 140 -22.38 -6.08 3.61
C VAL A 140 -20.94 -6.37 3.22
N GLY A 141 -20.09 -5.34 3.10
CA GLY A 141 -18.67 -5.51 2.82
C GLY A 141 -17.95 -6.29 3.92
N VAL A 142 -18.17 -5.94 5.19
CA VAL A 142 -17.63 -6.67 6.35
C VAL A 142 -18.13 -8.12 6.36
N ALA A 143 -19.42 -8.35 6.10
CA ALA A 143 -20.00 -9.68 6.05
C ALA A 143 -19.38 -10.52 4.93
N TYR A 144 -19.18 -9.95 3.73
CA TYR A 144 -18.46 -10.63 2.65
C TYR A 144 -17.02 -10.98 3.08
N GLY A 145 -16.32 -10.05 3.73
CA GLY A 145 -14.98 -10.26 4.26
C GLY A 145 -14.90 -11.44 5.24
N ILE A 146 -15.78 -11.47 6.25
CA ILE A 146 -15.76 -12.49 7.33
C ILE A 146 -16.32 -13.83 6.86
N TYR A 147 -17.45 -13.87 6.14
CA TYR A 147 -18.16 -15.12 5.87
C TYR A 147 -17.75 -15.79 4.55
N ALA A 148 -17.27 -15.02 3.57
CA ALA A 148 -16.93 -15.56 2.26
C ALA A 148 -15.42 -15.52 2.01
N PHE A 149 -14.84 -14.32 2.01
CA PHE A 149 -13.45 -14.17 1.56
C PHE A 149 -12.44 -14.77 2.55
N PHE A 150 -12.55 -14.43 3.84
CA PHE A 150 -11.63 -14.89 4.88
C PHE A 150 -11.55 -16.42 4.97
N PRO A 151 -12.66 -17.19 5.06
CA PRO A 151 -12.57 -18.64 5.21
C PRO A 151 -11.96 -19.33 3.99
N ILE A 152 -12.27 -18.85 2.77
CA ILE A 152 -11.71 -19.38 1.51
C ILE A 152 -10.21 -19.12 1.44
N MET A 153 -9.80 -17.90 1.73
CA MET A 153 -8.40 -17.54 1.74
C MET A 153 -7.67 -18.32 2.84
N PHE A 154 -8.16 -18.27 4.08
CA PHE A 154 -7.50 -18.91 5.22
C PHE A 154 -7.35 -20.43 5.04
N SER A 155 -8.35 -21.12 4.49
CA SER A 155 -8.22 -22.56 4.22
C SER A 155 -7.15 -22.87 3.19
N PHE A 156 -7.00 -22.04 2.14
CA PHE A 156 -5.91 -22.14 1.19
C PHE A 156 -4.54 -21.94 1.86
N LEU A 157 -4.38 -20.90 2.68
CA LEU A 157 -3.10 -20.61 3.34
C LEU A 157 -2.72 -21.72 4.35
N ALA A 158 -3.69 -22.20 5.11
CA ALA A 158 -3.50 -23.28 6.07
C ALA A 158 -3.15 -24.61 5.38
N GLY A 159 -3.84 -24.93 4.28
CA GLY A 159 -3.53 -26.09 3.44
C GLY A 159 -2.12 -26.02 2.85
N PHE A 160 -1.74 -24.86 2.29
CA PHE A 160 -0.39 -24.62 1.79
C PHE A 160 0.68 -24.82 2.87
N GLY A 161 0.43 -24.32 4.08
CA GLY A 161 1.33 -24.52 5.23
C GLY A 161 1.55 -26.01 5.51
N LEU A 162 0.48 -26.79 5.59
CA LEU A 162 0.57 -28.23 5.84
C LEU A 162 1.24 -29.01 4.73
N GLU A 163 0.94 -28.72 3.47
CA GLU A 163 1.61 -29.34 2.32
C GLU A 163 3.11 -29.03 2.29
N ALA A 164 3.50 -27.83 2.73
CA ALA A 164 4.89 -27.45 2.92
C ALA A 164 5.53 -28.07 4.18
N GLY A 165 4.76 -28.81 4.98
CA GLY A 165 5.22 -29.45 6.20
C GLY A 165 5.36 -28.49 7.39
N LEU A 166 4.66 -27.37 7.36
CA LEU A 166 4.64 -26.37 8.42
C LEU A 166 3.38 -26.58 9.25
N GLN A 167 3.52 -26.59 10.58
CA GLN A 167 2.35 -26.69 11.46
C GLN A 167 1.61 -25.34 11.49
N PRO A 168 0.32 -25.30 11.11
CA PRO A 168 -0.48 -24.07 11.09
C PRO A 168 -0.88 -23.64 12.50
N THR A 169 0.07 -23.14 13.27
CA THR A 169 -0.13 -22.67 14.65
C THR A 169 -0.09 -21.14 14.68
N TYR A 170 -1.25 -20.50 14.70
CA TYR A 170 -1.38 -19.05 14.56
C TYR A 170 -1.33 -18.33 15.90
N GLY A 171 -0.64 -17.19 15.96
CA GLY A 171 -0.69 -16.31 17.12
C GLY A 171 -2.04 -15.59 17.20
N ILE A 172 -2.71 -15.60 18.36
CA ILE A 172 -4.04 -15.00 18.54
C ILE A 172 -4.12 -13.53 18.09
N VAL A 173 -3.06 -12.74 18.34
CA VAL A 173 -2.97 -11.34 17.91
C VAL A 173 -2.94 -11.23 16.39
N MET A 174 -1.98 -11.92 15.75
CA MET A 174 -1.79 -11.88 14.31
C MET A 174 -3.01 -12.42 13.56
N TRP A 175 -3.59 -13.52 14.03
CA TRP A 175 -4.81 -14.09 13.49
C TRP A 175 -6.00 -13.13 13.59
N THR A 176 -6.20 -12.51 14.76
CA THR A 176 -7.31 -11.56 14.96
C THR A 176 -7.13 -10.31 14.12
N GLU A 177 -5.93 -9.71 14.13
CA GLU A 177 -5.60 -8.53 13.33
C GLU A 177 -5.81 -8.81 11.84
N PHE A 178 -5.42 -10.00 11.38
CA PHE A 178 -5.64 -10.42 9.99
C PHE A 178 -7.13 -10.45 9.65
N ILE A 179 -7.98 -11.08 10.47
CA ILE A 179 -9.44 -11.11 10.24
C ILE A 179 -10.02 -9.69 10.26
N VAL A 180 -9.68 -8.89 11.27
CA VAL A 180 -10.24 -7.55 11.47
C VAL A 180 -9.85 -6.60 10.35
N PHE A 181 -8.56 -6.52 9.99
CA PHE A 181 -8.10 -5.62 8.92
C PHE A 181 -8.64 -6.03 7.55
N LEU A 182 -8.70 -7.33 7.28
CA LEU A 182 -9.28 -7.84 6.05
C LEU A 182 -10.77 -7.49 5.97
N SER A 183 -11.53 -7.72 7.04
CA SER A 183 -12.96 -7.41 7.09
C SER A 183 -13.22 -5.91 6.95
N LEU A 184 -12.41 -5.09 7.62
CA LEU A 184 -12.45 -3.64 7.49
C LEU A 184 -12.17 -3.20 6.06
N SER A 185 -11.18 -3.81 5.40
CA SER A 185 -10.82 -3.49 4.01
C SER A 185 -12.00 -3.70 3.06
N PHE A 186 -12.75 -4.81 3.20
CA PHE A 186 -13.96 -5.05 2.41
C PHE A 186 -15.13 -4.17 2.82
N GLY A 187 -15.26 -3.82 4.11
CA GLY A 187 -16.24 -2.83 4.56
C GLY A 187 -16.02 -1.46 3.91
N LEU A 188 -14.77 -1.00 3.85
CA LEU A 188 -14.37 0.23 3.18
C LEU A 188 -14.56 0.14 1.66
N ALA A 189 -14.17 -0.98 1.05
CA ALA A 189 -14.42 -1.23 -0.37
C ALA A 189 -15.93 -1.21 -0.69
N GLY A 190 -16.76 -1.72 0.22
CA GLY A 190 -18.22 -1.67 0.15
C GLY A 190 -18.78 -0.25 0.03
N GLN A 191 -18.02 0.79 0.40
CA GLN A 191 -18.43 2.19 0.21
C GLN A 191 -18.24 2.70 -1.22
N MET A 192 -17.46 2.01 -2.06
CA MET A 192 -17.15 2.46 -3.43
C MET A 192 -18.38 2.76 -4.28
N PRO A 193 -19.45 1.93 -4.30
CA PRO A 193 -20.65 2.23 -5.08
C PRO A 193 -21.32 3.53 -4.66
N LEU A 194 -21.42 3.78 -3.35
CA LEU A 194 -22.03 4.99 -2.81
C LEU A 194 -21.17 6.23 -3.09
N LEU A 195 -19.85 6.13 -2.88
CA LEU A 195 -18.92 7.23 -3.08
C LEU A 195 -18.83 7.66 -4.55
N ILE A 196 -18.59 6.71 -5.46
CA ILE A 196 -18.43 7.01 -6.89
C ILE A 196 -19.73 7.54 -7.47
N THR A 197 -20.87 6.91 -7.14
CA THR A 197 -22.19 7.38 -7.59
C THR A 197 -22.54 8.73 -7.00
N GLY A 198 -22.27 8.97 -5.71
CA GLY A 198 -22.54 10.25 -5.05
C GLY A 198 -21.71 11.41 -5.62
N LEU A 199 -20.42 11.18 -5.88
CA LEU A 199 -19.54 12.16 -6.52
C LEU A 199 -19.95 12.46 -7.97
N SER A 200 -20.38 11.43 -8.70
CA SER A 200 -20.88 11.58 -10.08
C SER A 200 -22.24 12.28 -10.12
N TYR A 201 -23.15 11.94 -9.21
CA TYR A 201 -24.47 12.56 -9.10
C TYR A 201 -24.39 14.04 -8.70
N SER A 202 -23.47 14.40 -7.81
CA SER A 202 -23.25 15.79 -7.40
C SER A 202 -22.52 16.64 -8.44
N GLY A 203 -21.89 16.01 -9.44
CA GLY A 203 -21.10 16.70 -10.46
C GLY A 203 -19.70 17.11 -10.00
N ILE A 204 -19.27 16.72 -8.78
CA ILE A 204 -17.92 17.00 -8.27
C ILE A 204 -16.87 16.28 -9.12
N VAL A 205 -17.16 15.04 -9.54
CA VAL A 205 -16.31 14.27 -10.46
C VAL A 205 -17.19 13.65 -11.52
N GLN A 206 -16.90 13.88 -12.80
CA GLN A 206 -17.68 13.31 -13.91
C GLN A 206 -17.48 11.78 -13.99
N TYR A 207 -18.52 11.04 -14.39
CA TYR A 207 -18.45 9.58 -14.57
C TYR A 207 -17.32 9.18 -15.53
N GLU A 208 -17.14 9.93 -16.61
CA GLU A 208 -16.11 9.73 -17.63
C GLU A 208 -14.72 9.77 -17.01
N THR A 209 -14.50 10.60 -15.98
CA THR A 209 -13.21 10.67 -15.30
C THR A 209 -12.88 9.36 -14.59
N PHE A 210 -13.83 8.75 -13.88
CA PHE A 210 -13.63 7.45 -13.23
C PHE A 210 -13.47 6.33 -14.26
N ARG A 211 -14.23 6.37 -15.36
CA ARG A 211 -14.12 5.40 -16.46
C ARG A 211 -12.75 5.48 -17.12
N ASP A 212 -12.30 6.67 -17.50
CA ASP A 212 -11.07 6.85 -18.28
C ASP A 212 -9.82 6.59 -17.42
N LYS A 213 -9.91 6.87 -16.12
CA LYS A 213 -8.85 6.61 -15.13
C LYS A 213 -8.94 5.25 -14.44
N TRP A 214 -9.69 4.28 -14.99
CA TRP A 214 -9.86 2.95 -14.39
C TRP A 214 -8.53 2.24 -14.08
N ARG A 215 -7.50 2.45 -14.91
CA ARG A 215 -6.16 1.87 -14.71
C ARG A 215 -5.50 2.35 -13.42
N TYR A 216 -5.69 3.62 -13.07
CA TYR A 216 -5.19 4.18 -11.81
C TYR A 216 -5.97 3.64 -10.62
N ALA A 217 -7.27 3.40 -10.76
CA ALA A 217 -8.07 2.74 -9.72
C ALA A 217 -7.60 1.30 -9.48
N VAL A 218 -7.28 0.54 -10.54
CA VAL A 218 -6.70 -0.80 -10.40
C VAL A 218 -5.37 -0.75 -9.66
N VAL A 219 -4.46 0.15 -10.04
CA VAL A 219 -3.18 0.32 -9.33
C VAL A 219 -3.41 0.71 -7.86
N ALA A 220 -4.33 1.64 -7.59
CA ALA A 220 -4.68 2.03 -6.23
C ALA A 220 -5.22 0.84 -5.43
N ILE A 221 -6.08 0.00 -6.03
CA ILE A 221 -6.55 -1.24 -5.40
C ILE A 221 -5.34 -2.12 -5.05
N PHE A 222 -4.43 -2.42 -5.98
CA PHE A 222 -3.25 -3.22 -5.64
C PHE A 222 -2.37 -2.61 -4.52
N VAL A 223 -2.19 -1.28 -4.52
CA VAL A 223 -1.42 -0.57 -3.49
C VAL A 223 -2.11 -0.64 -2.12
N PHE A 224 -3.42 -0.40 -2.06
CA PHE A 224 -4.20 -0.58 -0.84
C PHE A 224 -4.23 -2.05 -0.41
N GLY A 225 -4.30 -2.97 -1.36
CA GLY A 225 -4.22 -4.41 -1.14
C GLY A 225 -2.95 -4.77 -0.40
N ALA A 226 -1.80 -4.25 -0.83
CA ALA A 226 -0.52 -4.49 -0.15
C ALA A 226 -0.42 -3.93 1.29
N LEU A 227 -1.34 -3.03 1.69
CA LEU A 227 -1.44 -2.53 3.06
C LEU A 227 -2.29 -3.44 3.95
N PHE A 228 -3.40 -3.98 3.43
CA PHE A 228 -4.36 -4.78 4.19
C PHE A 228 -4.14 -6.29 4.08
N SER A 229 -3.59 -6.72 2.95
CA SER A 229 -3.17 -8.07 2.62
C SER A 229 -1.66 -8.03 2.45
N PRO A 230 -0.93 -9.01 3.01
CA PRO A 230 0.50 -9.05 2.85
C PRO A 230 0.91 -9.08 1.37
N PRO A 231 2.10 -8.55 1.03
CA PRO A 231 2.51 -8.34 -0.36
C PRO A 231 2.97 -9.64 -1.01
N ASP A 232 2.15 -10.69 -0.94
CA ASP A 232 2.32 -11.90 -1.73
C ASP A 232 1.39 -11.85 -2.96
N PRO A 233 1.89 -12.23 -4.15
CA PRO A 233 1.11 -12.07 -5.39
C PRO A 233 -0.23 -12.80 -5.37
N PHE A 234 -0.33 -13.92 -4.66
CA PHE A 234 -1.52 -14.76 -4.69
C PHE A 234 -2.65 -14.15 -3.86
N THR A 235 -2.42 -13.86 -2.58
CA THR A 235 -3.45 -13.25 -1.72
C THR A 235 -3.79 -11.84 -2.17
N GLN A 236 -2.81 -11.09 -2.69
CA GLN A 236 -3.05 -9.76 -3.26
C GLN A 236 -3.94 -9.83 -4.51
N LEU A 237 -3.75 -10.83 -5.39
CA LEU A 237 -4.63 -11.05 -6.56
C LEU A 237 -6.03 -11.51 -6.14
N MET A 238 -6.12 -12.46 -5.19
CA MET A 238 -7.40 -12.91 -4.63
C MET A 238 -8.20 -11.74 -4.07
N TRP A 239 -7.54 -10.84 -3.34
CA TRP A 239 -8.16 -9.65 -2.74
C TRP A 239 -8.50 -8.57 -3.78
N ALA A 240 -7.61 -8.32 -4.75
CA ALA A 240 -7.83 -7.27 -5.75
C ALA A 240 -8.98 -7.59 -6.70
N PHE A 241 -9.16 -8.86 -7.07
CA PHE A 241 -10.19 -9.29 -8.02
C PHE A 241 -11.63 -8.86 -7.63
N PRO A 242 -12.16 -9.16 -6.42
CA PRO A 242 -13.49 -8.72 -6.02
C PRO A 242 -13.60 -7.20 -5.93
N LEU A 243 -12.53 -6.48 -5.58
CA LEU A 243 -12.55 -5.02 -5.52
C LEU A 243 -12.57 -4.36 -6.90
N ILE A 244 -11.85 -4.92 -7.88
CA ILE A 244 -11.90 -4.47 -9.27
C ILE A 244 -13.31 -4.71 -9.83
N ALA A 245 -13.91 -5.88 -9.54
CA ALA A 245 -15.30 -6.16 -9.91
C ALA A 245 -16.28 -5.15 -9.27
N LEU A 246 -16.09 -4.85 -7.98
CA LEU A 246 -16.90 -3.86 -7.26
C LEU A 246 -16.71 -2.45 -7.81
N TYR A 247 -15.50 -2.07 -8.22
CA TYR A 247 -15.24 -0.80 -8.92
C TYR A 247 -15.99 -0.73 -10.25
N GLY A 248 -15.94 -1.80 -11.06
CA GLY A 248 -16.71 -1.89 -12.30
C GLY A 248 -18.22 -1.77 -12.08
N PHE A 249 -18.75 -2.44 -11.04
CA PHE A 249 -20.14 -2.30 -10.63
C PHE A 249 -20.48 -0.86 -10.20
N SER A 250 -19.58 -0.21 -9.46
CA SER A 250 -19.74 1.18 -9.02
C SER A 250 -19.80 2.15 -10.20
N LEU A 251 -18.96 1.96 -11.21
CA LEU A 251 -18.99 2.72 -12.46
C LEU A 251 -20.33 2.55 -13.19
N TYR A 252 -20.82 1.32 -13.29
CA TYR A 252 -22.11 1.05 -13.92
C TYR A 252 -23.27 1.77 -13.21
N LEU A 253 -23.30 1.71 -11.88
CA LEU A 253 -24.31 2.39 -11.07
C LEU A 253 -24.24 3.91 -11.22
N ALA A 254 -23.02 4.48 -11.21
CA ALA A 254 -22.81 5.90 -11.39
C ALA A 254 -23.31 6.38 -12.77
N LYS A 255 -23.03 5.63 -13.84
CA LYS A 255 -23.55 5.94 -15.19
C LYS A 255 -25.07 6.00 -15.18
N LEU A 256 -25.72 4.97 -14.65
CA LEU A 256 -27.18 4.87 -14.60
C LEU A 256 -27.80 6.05 -13.85
N VAL A 257 -27.25 6.41 -12.69
CA VAL A 257 -27.75 7.50 -11.87
C VAL A 257 -27.53 8.87 -12.53
N VAL A 258 -26.39 9.10 -13.19
CA VAL A 258 -26.11 10.33 -13.93
C VAL A 258 -27.02 10.47 -15.15
N THR A 259 -27.21 9.40 -15.93
CA THR A 259 -28.14 9.39 -17.06
C THR A 259 -29.58 9.63 -16.59
N ALA A 260 -30.00 8.99 -15.50
CA ALA A 260 -31.33 9.22 -14.91
C ALA A 260 -31.51 10.68 -14.45
N LYS A 261 -30.50 11.27 -13.80
CA LYS A 261 -30.55 12.70 -13.38
C LYS A 261 -30.74 13.64 -14.58
N ARG A 262 -30.08 13.39 -15.71
CA ARG A 262 -30.23 14.18 -16.94
C ARG A 262 -31.63 14.08 -17.56
N SER A 263 -32.37 13.01 -17.26
CA SER A 263 -33.76 12.76 -17.73
C SER A 263 -34.80 12.92 -16.60
N SER A 264 -34.48 13.71 -15.57
CA SER A 264 -35.23 13.74 -14.30
C SER A 264 -36.70 14.17 -14.39
N ASP A 265 -37.16 14.72 -15.52
CA ASP A 265 -38.57 15.03 -15.75
C ASP A 265 -39.42 13.81 -16.20
N ARG A 266 -38.82 12.63 -16.44
CA ARG A 266 -39.55 11.44 -16.95
C ARG A 266 -39.17 10.09 -16.31
N ILE A 267 -38.66 10.05 -15.08
CA ILE A 267 -38.32 8.76 -14.44
C ILE A 267 -39.60 8.07 -13.92
N ASP A 268 -40.25 7.28 -14.77
CA ASP A 268 -41.23 6.28 -14.33
C ASP A 268 -40.54 4.91 -14.20
N VAL A 269 -39.96 4.63 -13.02
CA VAL A 269 -39.31 3.33 -12.72
C VAL A 269 -40.31 2.18 -12.90
N LEU A 270 -41.57 2.40 -12.55
CA LEU A 270 -42.63 1.40 -12.71
C LEU A 270 -43.02 1.26 -14.18
N GLY A 271 -43.03 2.35 -14.94
CA GLY A 271 -43.22 2.37 -16.39
C GLY A 271 -42.13 1.60 -17.14
N ALA A 272 -40.85 1.86 -16.84
CA ALA A 272 -39.73 1.15 -17.47
C ALA A 272 -39.73 -0.36 -17.15
N ALA A 273 -39.99 -0.73 -15.88
CA ALA A 273 -40.13 -2.14 -15.50
C ALA A 273 -41.32 -2.82 -16.18
N ARG A 274 -42.40 -2.07 -16.45
CA ARG A 274 -43.61 -2.58 -17.14
C ARG A 274 -43.40 -2.69 -18.65
N ASN A 275 -42.68 -1.75 -19.26
CA ASN A 275 -42.32 -1.78 -20.68
C ASN A 275 -41.43 -2.99 -20.99
N HIS A 276 -40.48 -3.28 -20.10
CA HIS A 276 -39.55 -4.42 -20.20
C HIS A 276 -39.93 -5.56 -19.26
N TRP A 277 -41.23 -5.78 -19.01
CA TRP A 277 -41.70 -6.79 -18.04
C TRP A 277 -41.24 -8.20 -18.40
N ASN A 278 -41.07 -8.49 -19.69
CA ASN A 278 -40.56 -9.75 -20.21
C ASN A 278 -39.08 -9.97 -19.86
N VAL A 279 -38.26 -8.91 -19.87
CA VAL A 279 -36.85 -8.96 -19.49
C VAL A 279 -36.71 -9.03 -17.97
N VAL A 280 -37.48 -8.23 -17.22
CA VAL A 280 -37.47 -8.24 -15.75
C VAL A 280 -38.00 -9.57 -15.20
N GLY A 281 -39.13 -10.04 -15.72
CA GLY A 281 -39.71 -11.33 -15.37
C GLY A 281 -38.82 -12.50 -15.80
N GLY A 282 -38.24 -12.43 -17.01
CA GLY A 282 -37.27 -13.41 -17.51
C GLY A 282 -36.01 -13.47 -16.64
N ALA A 283 -35.49 -12.33 -16.20
CA ALA A 283 -34.34 -12.26 -15.29
C ALA A 283 -34.67 -12.82 -13.90
N ALA A 284 -35.88 -12.59 -13.38
CA ALA A 284 -36.34 -13.22 -12.13
C ALA A 284 -36.32 -14.74 -12.23
N VAL A 285 -36.90 -15.28 -13.30
CA VAL A 285 -36.99 -16.72 -13.57
C VAL A 285 -35.61 -17.31 -13.84
N LEU A 286 -34.73 -16.62 -14.56
CA LEU A 286 -33.35 -17.06 -14.79
C LEU A 286 -32.52 -17.02 -13.50
N GLY A 287 -32.52 -15.91 -12.76
CA GLY A 287 -31.75 -15.76 -11.53
C GLY A 287 -32.17 -16.77 -10.46
N GLY A 288 -33.48 -16.91 -10.23
CA GLY A 288 -34.00 -17.92 -9.30
C GLY A 288 -33.87 -19.34 -9.84
N GLY A 289 -34.17 -19.56 -11.12
CA GLY A 289 -34.16 -20.87 -11.76
C GLY A 289 -32.76 -21.47 -11.90
N ILE A 290 -31.73 -20.67 -12.21
CA ILE A 290 -30.33 -21.13 -12.27
C ILE A 290 -29.86 -21.56 -10.89
N VAL A 291 -30.13 -20.76 -9.85
CA VAL A 291 -29.72 -21.09 -8.48
C VAL A 291 -30.49 -22.30 -7.96
N TYR A 292 -31.79 -22.36 -8.19
CA TYR A 292 -32.60 -23.52 -7.86
C TYR A 292 -32.11 -24.77 -8.60
N ALA A 293 -31.85 -24.67 -9.90
CA ALA A 293 -31.39 -25.80 -10.68
C ALA A 293 -29.96 -26.24 -10.35
N PHE A 294 -29.09 -25.31 -9.95
CA PHE A 294 -27.75 -25.62 -9.47
C PHE A 294 -27.80 -26.52 -8.22
N TYR A 295 -28.73 -26.27 -7.31
CA TYR A 295 -28.91 -27.09 -6.10
C TYR A 295 -29.74 -28.36 -6.33
N GLU A 296 -30.80 -28.29 -7.15
CA GLU A 296 -31.77 -29.40 -7.32
C GLU A 296 -31.36 -30.41 -8.42
N TYR A 297 -30.81 -29.93 -9.54
CA TYR A 297 -30.48 -30.78 -10.70
C TYR A 297 -29.00 -31.20 -10.75
N GLY A 298 -28.34 -31.25 -9.59
CA GLY A 298 -26.98 -31.82 -9.48
C GLY A 298 -25.85 -30.92 -9.97
N GLY A 299 -26.08 -29.60 -10.12
CA GLY A 299 -24.99 -28.64 -10.37
C GLY A 299 -23.96 -28.63 -9.25
N ARG A 300 -24.41 -28.74 -7.99
CA ARG A 300 -23.55 -28.92 -6.81
C ARG A 300 -22.68 -30.16 -6.92
N SER A 301 -23.26 -31.31 -7.27
CA SER A 301 -22.50 -32.56 -7.41
C SER A 301 -21.51 -32.48 -8.56
N ALA A 302 -21.91 -31.91 -9.71
CA ALA A 302 -21.03 -31.73 -10.86
C ALA A 302 -19.83 -30.81 -10.55
N VAL A 303 -20.05 -29.70 -9.84
CA VAL A 303 -18.96 -28.81 -9.40
C VAL A 303 -18.08 -29.50 -8.36
N ASN A 304 -18.68 -30.21 -7.39
CA ASN A 304 -17.91 -30.99 -6.42
C ASN A 304 -17.11 -32.13 -7.07
N ASP A 305 -17.63 -32.75 -8.13
CA ASP A 305 -16.93 -33.78 -8.92
C ASP A 305 -15.79 -33.18 -9.75
N LEU A 306 -15.99 -32.00 -10.34
CA LEU A 306 -14.92 -31.24 -10.98
C LEU A 306 -13.82 -30.86 -9.99
N LEU A 307 -14.21 -30.39 -8.80
CA LEU A 307 -13.28 -30.07 -7.72
C LEU A 307 -12.52 -31.32 -7.25
N ARG A 308 -13.15 -32.51 -7.24
CA ARG A 308 -12.46 -33.79 -7.00
C ARG A 308 -11.42 -34.09 -8.09
N LEU A 309 -11.79 -33.86 -9.35
CA LEU A 309 -10.92 -34.11 -10.50
C LEU A 309 -9.68 -33.21 -10.52
N VAL A 310 -9.81 -31.99 -9.98
CA VAL A 310 -8.70 -31.02 -9.82
C VAL A 310 -7.95 -31.23 -8.49
N GLY A 311 -8.29 -32.25 -7.70
CA GLY A 311 -7.62 -32.55 -6.43
C GLY A 311 -7.93 -31.55 -5.31
N SER A 312 -9.03 -30.79 -5.43
CA SER A 312 -9.47 -29.85 -4.40
C SER A 312 -10.33 -30.55 -3.35
N ASP A 313 -9.99 -30.33 -2.08
CA ASP A 313 -10.77 -30.75 -0.91
C ASP A 313 -11.98 -29.87 -0.64
N TRP A 314 -12.06 -28.72 -1.31
CA TRP A 314 -13.18 -27.80 -1.16
C TRP A 314 -14.45 -28.40 -1.78
N ARG A 315 -15.57 -28.25 -1.08
CA ARG A 315 -16.89 -28.75 -1.51
C ARG A 315 -17.94 -27.68 -1.26
N PHE A 316 -18.80 -27.47 -2.24
CA PHE A 316 -20.05 -26.75 -2.00
C PHE A 316 -20.91 -27.53 -1.00
N LEU A 317 -21.17 -26.88 0.14
CA LEU A 317 -22.01 -27.36 1.23
C LEU A 317 -23.46 -27.56 0.77
N GLU A 318 -24.19 -28.39 1.52
CA GLU A 318 -25.63 -28.55 1.29
C GLU A 318 -26.38 -27.26 1.63
N PRO A 319 -27.40 -26.90 0.84
CA PRO A 319 -28.24 -25.77 1.16
C PRO A 319 -28.84 -25.99 2.56
N GLY A 320 -28.80 -24.96 3.41
CA GLY A 320 -29.35 -25.02 4.77
C GLY A 320 -28.34 -25.31 5.88
N ALA A 321 -27.16 -25.87 5.59
CA ALA A 321 -26.14 -26.14 6.61
C ALA A 321 -25.66 -24.87 7.36
N GLY A 322 -25.66 -23.71 6.67
CA GLY A 322 -25.32 -22.41 7.28
C GLY A 322 -26.49 -21.64 7.90
N LEU A 323 -27.74 -22.01 7.59
CA LEU A 323 -28.96 -21.33 8.08
C LEU A 323 -29.71 -22.16 9.14
N GLY A 324 -29.34 -23.43 9.35
CA GLY A 324 -30.03 -24.34 10.26
C GLY A 324 -31.44 -24.74 9.78
N THR A 325 -31.72 -24.60 8.48
CA THR A 325 -33.03 -24.84 7.87
C THR A 325 -32.99 -26.03 6.91
N ASP A 326 -34.15 -26.63 6.64
CA ASP A 326 -34.30 -27.72 5.67
C ASP A 326 -33.73 -27.36 4.28
N PRO A 327 -32.98 -28.26 3.60
CA PRO A 327 -32.26 -27.94 2.35
C PRO A 327 -33.15 -27.43 1.22
N ALA A 328 -34.37 -27.95 1.08
CA ALA A 328 -35.32 -27.48 0.07
C ALA A 328 -35.77 -26.03 0.36
N THR A 329 -35.96 -25.71 1.64
CA THR A 329 -36.35 -24.36 2.08
C THR A 329 -35.20 -23.37 1.88
N ALA A 330 -33.96 -23.76 2.19
CA ALA A 330 -32.77 -22.93 1.99
C ALA A 330 -32.47 -22.67 0.52
N ALA A 331 -32.58 -23.68 -0.34
CA ALA A 331 -32.44 -23.52 -1.79
C ALA A 331 -33.51 -22.57 -2.35
N GLY A 332 -34.75 -22.66 -1.86
CA GLY A 332 -35.82 -21.72 -2.17
C GLY A 332 -35.52 -20.28 -1.75
N ILE A 333 -35.00 -20.08 -0.53
CA ILE A 333 -34.59 -18.76 -0.03
C ILE A 333 -33.48 -18.16 -0.90
N TYR A 334 -32.45 -18.95 -1.24
CA TYR A 334 -31.36 -18.50 -2.11
C TYR A 334 -31.86 -18.17 -3.53
N ALA A 335 -32.74 -19.00 -4.09
CA ALA A 335 -33.36 -18.75 -5.38
C ALA A 335 -34.18 -17.45 -5.38
N VAL A 336 -34.96 -17.19 -4.33
CA VAL A 336 -35.73 -15.95 -4.20
C VAL A 336 -34.82 -14.74 -4.04
N ALA A 337 -33.78 -14.83 -3.21
CA ALA A 337 -32.82 -13.75 -3.03
C ALA A 337 -32.11 -13.37 -4.34
N TRP A 338 -31.68 -14.38 -5.10
CA TRP A 338 -31.06 -14.18 -6.41
C TRP A 338 -32.06 -13.72 -7.47
N ALA A 339 -33.30 -14.20 -7.45
CA ALA A 339 -34.36 -13.68 -8.32
C ALA A 339 -34.61 -12.20 -8.07
N ILE A 340 -34.67 -11.76 -6.80
CA ILE A 340 -34.82 -10.34 -6.44
C ILE A 340 -33.62 -9.53 -6.91
N ALA A 341 -32.39 -10.04 -6.73
CA ALA A 341 -31.18 -9.37 -7.21
C ALA A 341 -31.19 -9.20 -8.74
N PHE A 342 -31.55 -10.26 -9.47
CA PHE A 342 -31.67 -10.22 -10.94
C PHE A 342 -32.80 -9.31 -11.41
N VAL A 343 -33.93 -9.26 -10.70
CA VAL A 343 -35.01 -8.29 -10.94
C VAL A 343 -34.51 -6.88 -10.74
N ALA A 344 -33.77 -6.61 -9.66
CA ALA A 344 -33.21 -5.28 -9.41
C ALA A 344 -32.25 -4.87 -10.54
N VAL A 345 -31.33 -5.77 -10.94
CA VAL A 345 -30.40 -5.52 -12.05
C VAL A 345 -31.13 -5.35 -13.39
N ALA A 346 -32.12 -6.19 -13.69
CA ALA A 346 -32.89 -6.09 -14.93
C ALA A 346 -33.79 -4.87 -14.96
N THR A 347 -34.32 -4.43 -13.81
CA THR A 347 -35.07 -3.18 -13.69
C THR A 347 -34.15 -1.98 -13.89
N LEU A 348 -32.93 -2.02 -13.34
CA LEU A 348 -31.90 -1.01 -13.60
C LEU A 348 -31.53 -0.98 -15.08
N TRP A 349 -31.36 -2.14 -15.72
CA TRP A 349 -31.11 -2.22 -17.16
C TRP A 349 -32.29 -1.71 -18.00
N ALA A 350 -33.53 -2.03 -17.63
CA ALA A 350 -34.74 -1.56 -18.32
C ALA A 350 -34.85 -0.03 -18.25
N VAL A 351 -34.59 0.53 -17.07
CA VAL A 351 -34.49 1.99 -16.88
C VAL A 351 -33.37 2.56 -17.75
N TYR A 352 -32.21 1.90 -17.83
CA TYR A 352 -31.12 2.31 -18.72
C TYR A 352 -31.53 2.30 -20.20
N ALA A 353 -32.17 1.23 -20.69
CA ALA A 353 -32.56 1.09 -22.09
C ALA A 353 -33.57 2.17 -22.52
N ASP A 354 -34.55 2.48 -21.66
CA ASP A 354 -35.51 3.56 -21.92
C ASP A 354 -34.85 4.95 -21.86
N LEU A 355 -33.83 5.13 -21.01
CA LEU A 355 -33.07 6.38 -20.93
C LEU A 355 -32.15 6.61 -22.15
N ASP A 356 -31.47 5.56 -22.63
CA ASP A 356 -30.55 5.65 -23.79
C ASP A 356 -31.33 6.03 -25.06
N THR A 357 -32.51 5.42 -25.25
CA THR A 357 -33.40 5.73 -26.38
C THR A 357 -34.02 7.12 -26.33
N THR A 358 -34.29 7.65 -25.13
CA THR A 358 -34.80 9.03 -24.96
C THR A 358 -33.69 10.08 -25.14
N SER A 359 -32.43 9.75 -24.81
CA SER A 359 -31.30 10.66 -24.94
C SER A 359 -30.79 10.87 -26.37
N ALA A 360 -31.18 9.99 -27.31
CA ALA A 360 -30.87 10.10 -28.74
C ALA A 360 -31.62 11.24 -29.47
N GLY A 361 -32.43 12.04 -28.76
CA GLY A 361 -33.31 13.07 -29.34
C GLY A 361 -32.88 14.53 -29.18
N TYR A 362 -31.70 14.84 -28.63
CA TYR A 362 -31.18 16.21 -28.66
C TYR A 362 -30.18 16.36 -29.80
N GLN A 363 -30.69 16.60 -31.01
CA GLN A 363 -29.96 17.43 -31.96
C GLN A 363 -29.75 18.78 -31.26
N TYR A 364 -28.49 19.19 -31.05
CA TYR A 364 -28.21 20.60 -30.83
C TYR A 364 -28.91 21.36 -31.96
N GLY A 365 -29.79 22.30 -31.61
CA GLY A 365 -30.42 23.18 -32.60
C GLY A 365 -29.32 23.85 -33.43
N ASP A 366 -29.64 24.16 -34.68
CA ASP A 366 -28.74 24.87 -35.58
C ASP A 366 -28.22 26.14 -34.87
N PRO A 367 -26.90 26.26 -34.59
CA PRO A 367 -26.33 27.39 -33.85
C PRO A 367 -26.62 28.75 -34.50
N ALA A 368 -26.86 28.77 -35.81
CA ALA A 368 -27.21 29.97 -36.58
C ALA A 368 -28.70 30.37 -36.45
N ALA A 369 -29.57 29.47 -35.97
CA ALA A 369 -31.01 29.72 -35.86
C ALA A 369 -31.43 30.36 -34.52
N ILE A 370 -30.47 30.90 -33.74
CA ILE A 370 -30.73 31.55 -32.45
C ILE A 370 -31.26 32.97 -32.71
N ASP A 371 -32.49 33.24 -32.29
CA ASP A 371 -33.09 34.57 -32.38
C ASP A 371 -32.49 35.51 -31.32
N VAL A 372 -31.60 36.40 -31.77
CA VAL A 372 -30.88 37.36 -30.90
C VAL A 372 -31.83 38.37 -30.26
N SER A 373 -33.01 38.61 -30.85
CA SER A 373 -33.99 39.57 -30.31
C SER A 373 -34.60 39.12 -28.98
N GLU A 374 -34.72 37.80 -28.76
CA GLU A 374 -35.30 37.22 -27.53
C GLU A 374 -34.30 37.06 -26.38
N LEU A 375 -32.99 37.28 -26.63
CA LEU A 375 -31.94 37.11 -25.62
C LEU A 375 -31.80 38.34 -24.72
N ASP A 376 -31.37 38.15 -23.47
CA ASP A 376 -30.97 39.26 -22.59
C ASP A 376 -29.50 39.65 -22.82
N ALA A 377 -29.04 40.76 -22.23
CA ALA A 377 -27.67 41.26 -22.46
C ALA A 377 -26.57 40.24 -22.12
N ALA A 378 -26.79 39.36 -21.15
CA ALA A 378 -25.85 38.28 -20.81
C ALA A 378 -25.91 37.14 -21.84
N GLY A 379 -27.11 36.79 -22.31
CA GLY A 379 -27.36 35.81 -23.36
C GLY A 379 -26.76 36.21 -24.69
N VAL A 380 -26.88 37.48 -25.10
CA VAL A 380 -26.24 38.03 -26.33
C VAL A 380 -24.71 37.88 -26.26
N ARG A 381 -24.08 38.18 -25.12
CA ARG A 381 -22.61 38.04 -24.97
C ARG A 381 -22.14 36.58 -25.04
N ALA A 382 -22.96 35.66 -24.53
CA ALA A 382 -22.66 34.23 -24.44
C ALA A 382 -23.09 33.44 -25.69
N ALA A 383 -23.80 34.06 -26.63
CA ALA A 383 -24.25 33.41 -27.85
C ALA A 383 -23.06 33.04 -28.76
N PRO A 384 -23.17 31.93 -29.54
CA PRO A 384 -22.11 31.49 -30.46
C PRO A 384 -21.86 32.51 -31.56
N ASP A 385 -20.62 32.59 -32.04
CA ASP A 385 -20.23 33.56 -33.09
C ASP A 385 -20.99 33.32 -34.41
N ASP A 386 -21.40 32.07 -34.69
CA ASP A 386 -22.20 31.68 -35.87
C ASP A 386 -23.56 32.40 -35.95
N ALA A 387 -24.15 32.78 -34.81
CA ALA A 387 -25.43 33.51 -34.76
C ALA A 387 -25.30 34.98 -35.19
N PHE A 388 -24.08 35.53 -35.17
CA PHE A 388 -23.80 36.90 -35.63
C PHE A 388 -23.14 36.91 -37.00
N ALA A 389 -22.47 35.83 -37.43
CA ALA A 389 -21.75 35.75 -38.69
C ALA A 389 -22.65 35.82 -39.95
N GLU A 390 -23.94 35.48 -39.83
CA GLU A 390 -24.93 35.58 -40.91
C GLU A 390 -25.80 36.85 -40.82
N MET A 391 -25.63 37.66 -39.76
CA MET A 391 -26.40 38.89 -39.54
C MET A 391 -25.83 40.03 -40.38
N ASP A 392 -26.70 40.85 -40.97
CA ASP A 392 -26.28 42.06 -41.70
C ASP A 392 -26.15 43.27 -40.75
N GLU A 393 -25.31 44.25 -41.10
CA GLU A 393 -25.10 45.47 -40.28
C GLU A 393 -26.42 46.21 -40.02
N GLU A 394 -27.31 46.30 -41.02
CA GLU A 394 -28.64 46.92 -40.90
C GLU A 394 -29.53 46.19 -39.89
N GLU A 395 -29.43 44.86 -39.81
CA GLU A 395 -30.17 44.03 -38.86
C GLU A 395 -29.63 44.18 -37.44
N SER A 396 -28.30 44.22 -37.27
CA SER A 396 -27.66 44.44 -35.97
C SER A 396 -28.03 45.81 -35.38
N LEU A 397 -28.07 46.87 -36.20
CA LEU A 397 -28.47 48.21 -35.81
C LEU A 397 -29.96 48.29 -35.49
N ALA A 398 -30.81 47.58 -36.26
CA ALA A 398 -32.25 47.52 -35.98
C ALA A 398 -32.54 46.82 -34.64
N LEU A 399 -31.84 45.73 -34.33
CA LEU A 399 -31.97 45.02 -33.05
C LEU A 399 -31.42 45.83 -31.87
N ALA A 400 -30.30 46.53 -32.06
CA ALA A 400 -29.76 47.44 -31.04
C ALA A 400 -30.71 48.63 -30.80
N GLN A 401 -31.30 49.20 -31.86
CA GLN A 401 -32.29 50.26 -31.74
C GLN A 401 -33.56 49.78 -31.04
N ALA A 402 -34.06 48.59 -31.37
CA ALA A 402 -35.20 47.98 -30.69
C ALA A 402 -34.93 47.76 -29.19
N ALA A 403 -33.73 47.30 -28.83
CA ALA A 403 -33.33 47.15 -27.44
C ALA A 403 -33.24 48.50 -26.70
N ILE A 404 -32.82 49.58 -27.37
CA ILE A 404 -32.86 50.94 -26.80
C ILE A 404 -34.30 51.43 -26.61
N ASP A 405 -35.18 51.17 -27.58
CA ASP A 405 -36.59 51.54 -27.50
C ASP A 405 -37.33 50.81 -26.37
N ASP A 406 -36.88 49.59 -26.02
CA ASP A 406 -37.36 48.79 -24.90
C ASP A 406 -36.65 49.10 -23.55
N ASP A 407 -35.84 50.17 -23.46
CA ASP A 407 -35.10 50.61 -22.26
C ASP A 407 -34.01 49.62 -21.77
N GLU A 408 -33.42 48.85 -22.69
CA GLU A 408 -32.35 47.87 -22.43
C GLU A 408 -31.00 48.28 -23.09
N PRO A 409 -30.32 49.35 -22.61
CA PRO A 409 -29.10 49.87 -23.24
C PRO A 409 -27.91 48.89 -23.18
N GLU A 410 -27.84 48.05 -22.15
CA GLU A 410 -26.77 47.04 -22.01
C GLU A 410 -26.87 45.93 -23.04
N LYS A 411 -28.09 45.60 -23.49
CA LYS A 411 -28.34 44.60 -24.55
C LYS A 411 -27.99 45.19 -25.91
N ALA A 412 -28.40 46.43 -26.17
CA ALA A 412 -28.03 47.14 -27.40
C ALA A 412 -26.52 47.22 -27.59
N GLN A 413 -25.78 47.56 -26.53
CA GLN A 413 -24.32 47.58 -26.56
C GLN A 413 -23.72 46.18 -26.79
N ALA A 414 -24.26 45.16 -26.11
CA ALA A 414 -23.78 43.79 -26.28
C ALA A 414 -24.00 43.23 -27.69
N ILE A 415 -25.07 43.62 -28.38
CA ILE A 415 -25.36 43.21 -29.76
C ILE A 415 -24.32 43.80 -30.71
N LEU A 416 -24.05 45.11 -30.59
CA LEU A 416 -23.07 45.80 -31.44
C LEU A 416 -21.64 45.32 -31.15
N ASP A 417 -21.25 45.23 -29.88
CA ASP A 417 -19.91 44.76 -29.49
C ASP A 417 -19.63 43.34 -30.01
N ARG A 418 -20.63 42.45 -30.04
CA ARG A 418 -20.46 41.09 -30.57
C ARG A 418 -20.53 41.04 -32.10
N PHE A 419 -21.37 41.84 -32.74
CA PHE A 419 -21.40 41.98 -34.19
C PHE A 419 -20.05 42.48 -34.72
N ASP A 420 -19.53 43.55 -34.12
CA ASP A 420 -18.24 44.15 -34.47
C ASP A 420 -17.08 43.18 -34.17
N ALA A 421 -17.10 42.48 -33.02
CA ALA A 421 -16.06 41.49 -32.71
C ALA A 421 -16.00 40.33 -33.73
N VAL A 422 -17.12 39.99 -34.38
CA VAL A 422 -17.19 38.92 -35.38
C VAL A 422 -16.85 39.44 -36.78
N HIS A 423 -17.19 40.69 -37.12
CA HIS A 423 -17.01 41.26 -38.46
C HIS A 423 -15.78 42.15 -38.65
N ASP A 424 -15.31 42.84 -37.61
CA ASP A 424 -14.19 43.79 -37.64
C ASP A 424 -12.87 43.24 -37.06
N GLY A 425 -12.81 41.93 -36.80
CA GLY A 425 -11.63 41.24 -36.29
C GLY A 425 -10.45 41.12 -37.28
N ASP A 426 -9.91 42.25 -37.76
CA ASP A 426 -8.60 42.33 -38.43
C ASP A 426 -8.02 43.78 -38.43
N GLY A 427 -7.89 44.44 -37.27
CA GLY A 427 -7.23 45.78 -37.22
C GLY A 427 -7.02 46.46 -35.86
N ASP A 428 -5.91 46.10 -35.19
CA ASP A 428 -5.03 46.87 -34.26
C ASP A 428 -5.59 47.88 -33.21
N GLY A 429 -5.06 47.81 -31.99
CA GLY A 429 -5.22 48.84 -30.96
C GLY A 429 -4.90 48.40 -29.53
N GLY A 430 -3.62 48.32 -29.18
CA GLY A 430 -3.17 48.12 -27.80
C GLY A 430 -3.18 49.42 -26.98
N GLU A 431 -3.41 49.28 -25.67
CA GLU A 431 -3.07 50.29 -24.67
C GLU A 431 -2.51 49.60 -23.41
N ALA A 432 -1.30 50.02 -23.06
CA ALA A 432 -0.54 49.61 -21.89
C ALA A 432 -0.68 50.68 -20.79
N ASP A 433 -0.71 50.24 -19.53
CA ASP A 433 -0.49 51.10 -18.35
C ASP A 433 0.85 50.69 -17.68
N PRO A 434 1.77 51.63 -17.39
CA PRO A 434 3.10 51.37 -16.82
C PRO A 434 3.17 51.59 -15.29
N ASP A 435 4.37 51.46 -14.73
CA ASP A 435 4.81 51.69 -13.33
C ASP A 435 4.66 50.49 -12.37
N ALA A 436 5.67 50.03 -11.61
CA ALA A 436 7.04 50.49 -11.45
C ALA A 436 7.95 49.36 -10.92
N ASP A 437 9.23 49.55 -11.21
CA ASP A 437 10.40 48.73 -11.01
C ASP A 437 10.79 48.34 -9.57
N ALA A 438 11.44 47.17 -9.52
CA ALA A 438 12.68 46.82 -8.82
C ALA A 438 12.99 47.35 -7.40
N THR A 439 13.35 46.43 -6.52
CA THR A 439 14.75 46.29 -6.02
C THR A 439 14.88 45.09 -5.08
N GLY A 440 15.90 44.27 -5.30
CA GLY A 440 16.37 43.28 -4.35
C GLY A 440 17.49 43.84 -3.48
N SER A 441 17.62 43.30 -2.26
CA SER A 441 18.90 42.96 -1.62
C SER A 441 18.63 42.37 -0.23
N GLY A 442 19.32 41.28 0.10
CA GLY A 442 19.26 40.61 1.40
C GLY A 442 20.04 41.32 2.51
N GLY A 443 20.02 40.67 3.68
CA GLY A 443 20.82 41.04 4.86
C GLY A 443 20.19 40.48 6.14
N GLY A 444 20.89 39.58 6.82
CA GLY A 444 20.41 38.81 7.98
C GLY A 444 20.60 39.48 9.35
N GLY A 445 20.32 38.72 10.42
CA GLY A 445 20.71 39.10 11.79
C GLY A 445 19.85 38.58 12.95
N ALA A 446 20.20 37.39 13.45
CA ALA A 446 20.34 36.96 14.86
C ALA A 446 19.26 37.19 15.96
N GLY A 447 18.95 36.11 16.71
CA GLY A 447 19.27 36.04 18.16
C GLY A 447 18.19 35.63 19.19
N GLY A 448 18.48 34.53 19.93
CA GLY A 448 17.99 34.22 21.30
C GLY A 448 16.96 33.08 21.41
N ALA A 449 17.02 31.99 22.18
CA ALA A 449 17.87 31.35 23.23
C ALA A 449 16.93 30.76 24.32
N GLY A 450 17.10 29.48 24.70
CA GLY A 450 16.76 28.96 26.04
C GLY A 450 15.92 27.66 26.13
N GLY A 451 16.52 26.57 26.64
CA GLY A 451 15.79 25.41 27.17
C GLY A 451 16.59 24.10 27.21
N ASP A 452 17.37 23.88 28.28
CA ASP A 452 18.20 22.70 28.54
C ASP A 452 17.39 21.52 29.12
N GLY A 453 17.75 20.29 28.73
CA GLY A 453 17.11 19.05 29.17
C GLY A 453 17.95 17.82 28.78
N LEU A 454 18.22 16.98 29.78
CA LEU A 454 19.11 15.79 29.83
C LEU A 454 18.94 14.67 28.76
N MET A 455 18.18 14.91 27.70
CA MET A 455 18.14 14.08 26.47
C MET A 455 19.06 14.60 25.35
N GLY A 456 19.74 15.74 25.54
CA GLY A 456 20.65 16.29 24.54
C GLY A 456 21.96 15.51 24.37
N THR A 457 22.47 14.85 25.41
CA THR A 457 23.85 14.31 25.42
C THR A 457 24.05 13.02 24.60
N VAL A 458 22.98 12.36 24.16
CA VAL A 458 23.05 11.17 23.30
C VAL A 458 22.93 11.57 21.81
N GLN A 459 22.08 12.55 21.50
CA GLN A 459 21.98 13.14 20.16
C GLN A 459 23.25 13.94 19.80
N ASP A 460 23.88 14.56 20.81
CA ASP A 460 25.05 15.42 20.68
C ASP A 460 26.36 14.65 20.40
N ARG A 461 26.38 13.33 20.64
CA ARG A 461 27.55 12.47 20.35
C ARG A 461 27.51 11.92 18.93
N THR A 462 26.32 11.54 18.44
CA THR A 462 26.10 11.10 17.06
C THR A 462 26.18 12.28 16.10
N SER A 463 25.64 13.44 16.49
CA SER A 463 25.76 14.67 15.70
C SER A 463 27.19 15.22 15.67
N ARG A 464 27.98 15.12 16.76
CA ARG A 464 29.42 15.48 16.69
C ARG A 464 30.24 14.49 15.88
N ALA A 465 29.99 13.19 15.98
CA ALA A 465 30.69 12.21 15.15
C ALA A 465 30.34 12.40 13.65
N SER A 466 29.06 12.67 13.34
CA SER A 466 28.63 12.95 11.98
C SER A 466 29.04 14.33 11.49
N SER A 467 29.05 15.36 12.35
CA SER A 467 29.44 16.73 11.98
C SER A 467 30.94 16.87 11.86
N THR A 468 31.74 16.12 12.63
CA THR A 468 33.20 16.09 12.46
C THR A 468 33.56 15.27 11.22
N PHE A 469 32.87 14.16 10.96
CA PHE A 469 33.05 13.41 9.71
C PHE A 469 32.59 14.19 8.48
N LEU A 470 31.45 14.90 8.58
CA LEU A 470 30.94 15.78 7.52
C LEU A 470 31.79 17.04 7.38
N SER A 471 32.28 17.65 8.47
CA SER A 471 33.17 18.81 8.40
C SER A 471 34.53 18.44 7.84
N GLU A 472 35.07 17.25 8.13
CA GLU A 472 36.30 16.78 7.46
C GLU A 472 36.07 16.49 5.96
N LEU A 473 34.82 16.23 5.55
CA LEU A 473 34.39 16.05 4.16
C LEU A 473 34.05 17.38 3.46
N THR A 474 33.83 18.47 4.21
CA THR A 474 33.42 19.78 3.67
C THR A 474 34.45 20.90 3.90
N ASP A 475 35.33 20.80 4.90
CA ASP A 475 36.32 21.83 5.27
C ASP A 475 37.75 21.47 4.83
N GLY A 476 37.89 20.66 3.77
CA GLY A 476 39.14 20.58 3.03
C GLY A 476 39.19 21.68 1.99
N ASP A 477 39.88 22.79 2.30
CA ASP A 477 40.29 23.90 1.41
C ASP A 477 39.58 23.95 0.04
N GLU A 478 38.51 24.75 -0.02
CA GLU A 478 37.55 24.83 -1.15
C GLU A 478 38.13 25.35 -2.48
N ASP A 479 39.39 25.79 -2.55
CA ASP A 479 39.97 26.33 -3.79
C ASP A 479 40.73 25.28 -4.65
N GLU A 480 40.98 24.07 -4.13
CA GLU A 480 41.55 22.95 -4.92
C GLU A 480 40.60 21.73 -5.04
N ALA A 481 39.54 21.64 -4.22
CA ALA A 481 38.68 20.45 -4.12
C ALA A 481 37.40 20.46 -4.97
N GLU A 482 36.97 21.61 -5.52
CA GLU A 482 35.75 21.69 -6.37
C GLU A 482 35.85 20.85 -7.66
N ASP A 483 37.06 20.67 -8.20
CA ASP A 483 37.28 19.85 -9.40
C ASP A 483 37.33 18.33 -9.08
N ASP A 484 37.76 17.93 -7.87
CA ASP A 484 37.98 16.53 -7.52
C ASP A 484 36.72 15.83 -6.96
N ILE A 485 35.92 16.50 -6.11
CA ILE A 485 34.67 15.92 -5.56
C ILE A 485 33.52 15.93 -6.58
N GLY A 486 33.45 16.98 -7.42
CA GLY A 486 32.48 17.07 -8.53
C GLY A 486 32.72 16.04 -9.64
N GLY A 487 33.96 15.56 -9.79
CA GLY A 487 34.34 14.48 -10.70
C GLY A 487 33.63 13.17 -10.38
N TYR A 488 33.67 12.72 -9.12
CA TYR A 488 33.07 11.44 -8.70
C TYR A 488 31.55 11.40 -8.90
N TYR A 489 30.84 12.51 -8.67
CA TYR A 489 29.40 12.58 -8.95
C TYR A 489 29.10 12.44 -10.44
N LYS A 490 29.88 13.13 -11.30
CA LYS A 490 29.75 13.02 -12.77
C LYS A 490 30.11 11.61 -13.26
N ASP A 491 31.09 10.97 -12.64
CA ASP A 491 31.49 9.59 -12.92
C ASP A 491 30.38 8.60 -12.56
N LEU A 492 29.81 8.70 -11.35
CA LEU A 492 28.71 7.86 -10.89
C LEU A 492 27.47 8.03 -11.77
N LYS A 493 27.11 9.28 -12.11
CA LYS A 493 25.98 9.57 -13.01
C LYS A 493 26.16 8.89 -14.37
N PHE A 494 27.36 8.94 -14.94
CA PHE A 494 27.66 8.29 -16.21
C PHE A 494 27.52 6.76 -16.14
N ILE A 495 27.99 6.14 -15.05
CA ILE A 495 27.80 4.71 -14.80
C ILE A 495 26.31 4.38 -14.68
N PHE A 496 25.53 5.16 -13.93
CA PHE A 496 24.09 4.97 -13.78
C PHE A 496 23.33 5.14 -15.11
N ASP A 497 23.71 6.10 -15.96
CA ASP A 497 23.11 6.29 -17.27
C ASP A 497 23.34 5.07 -18.19
N SER A 498 24.53 4.45 -18.11
CA SER A 498 24.82 3.21 -18.83
C SER A 498 23.89 2.06 -18.43
N LEU A 499 23.62 1.92 -17.12
CA LEU A 499 22.70 0.91 -16.57
C LEU A 499 21.24 1.23 -16.91
N ARG A 500 20.84 2.51 -16.86
CA ARG A 500 19.48 2.95 -17.18
C ARG A 500 19.08 2.54 -18.60
N SER A 501 19.98 2.70 -19.57
CA SER A 501 19.75 2.30 -20.97
C SER A 501 19.48 0.79 -21.15
N ARG A 502 19.96 -0.04 -20.20
CA ARG A 502 19.83 -1.51 -20.21
C ARG A 502 18.91 -2.04 -19.10
N SER A 503 18.22 -1.15 -18.38
CA SER A 503 17.37 -1.47 -17.23
C SER A 503 16.34 -2.56 -17.53
N PHE A 504 15.72 -2.55 -18.71
CA PHE A 504 14.76 -3.58 -19.13
C PHE A 504 15.33 -5.00 -19.04
N ARG A 505 16.60 -5.21 -19.41
CA ARG A 505 17.25 -6.54 -19.34
C ARG A 505 17.58 -6.93 -17.90
N LEU A 506 18.00 -5.96 -17.08
CA LEU A 506 18.25 -6.19 -15.65
C LEU A 506 16.96 -6.59 -14.95
N VAL A 507 15.86 -5.88 -15.22
CA VAL A 507 14.53 -6.20 -14.69
C VAL A 507 14.03 -7.54 -15.21
N ALA A 508 14.28 -7.90 -16.47
CA ALA A 508 13.91 -9.21 -17.01
C ALA A 508 14.66 -10.35 -16.32
N VAL A 509 15.96 -10.21 -16.06
CA VAL A 509 16.75 -11.20 -15.30
C VAL A 509 16.26 -11.29 -13.86
N PHE A 510 16.07 -10.14 -13.21
CA PHE A 510 15.52 -10.05 -11.86
C PHE A 510 14.18 -10.81 -11.74
N GLY A 511 13.22 -10.44 -12.59
CA GLY A 511 11.88 -11.00 -12.59
C GLY A 511 11.86 -12.48 -12.96
N GLY A 512 12.69 -12.89 -13.93
CA GLY A 512 12.81 -14.30 -14.32
C GLY A 512 13.33 -15.19 -13.20
N VAL A 513 14.40 -14.77 -12.51
CA VAL A 513 14.96 -15.52 -11.37
C VAL A 513 14.01 -15.51 -10.18
N MET A 514 13.44 -14.35 -9.85
CA MET A 514 12.46 -14.24 -8.77
C MET A 514 11.24 -15.15 -9.03
N ALA A 515 10.69 -15.13 -10.24
CA ALA A 515 9.54 -15.97 -10.59
C ALA A 515 9.88 -17.47 -10.56
N ALA A 516 11.05 -17.86 -11.07
CA ALA A 516 11.50 -19.24 -11.05
C ALA A 516 11.74 -19.75 -9.61
N ALA A 517 12.43 -18.96 -8.78
CA ALA A 517 12.69 -19.29 -7.39
C ALA A 517 11.38 -19.39 -6.59
N PHE A 518 10.47 -18.42 -6.74
CA PHE A 518 9.18 -18.43 -6.06
C PHE A 518 8.36 -19.65 -6.47
N THR A 519 8.28 -19.93 -7.78
CA THR A 519 7.52 -21.08 -8.31
C THR A 519 8.07 -22.40 -7.78
N TRP A 520 9.40 -22.54 -7.73
CA TRP A 520 10.02 -23.75 -7.19
C TRP A 520 9.74 -23.94 -5.70
N LEU A 521 9.85 -22.87 -4.89
CA LEU A 521 9.52 -22.94 -3.46
C LEU A 521 8.05 -23.27 -3.23
N TYR A 522 7.17 -22.63 -4.00
CA TYR A 522 5.72 -22.80 -3.94
C TYR A 522 5.28 -24.22 -4.31
N LEU A 523 5.89 -24.85 -5.32
CA LEU A 523 5.56 -26.22 -5.76
C LEU A 523 6.15 -27.33 -4.86
N GLY A 524 6.64 -27.00 -3.67
CA GLY A 524 7.19 -27.98 -2.71
C GLY A 524 8.71 -27.89 -2.48
N GLY A 525 9.39 -26.90 -3.06
CA GLY A 525 10.79 -26.62 -2.76
C GLY A 525 11.02 -26.33 -1.28
N LEU A 526 10.07 -25.67 -0.61
CA LEU A 526 10.16 -25.38 0.83
C LEU A 526 10.21 -26.66 1.68
N ALA A 527 9.33 -27.63 1.40
CA ALA A 527 9.32 -28.93 2.07
C ALA A 527 10.63 -29.70 1.81
N THR A 528 11.17 -29.59 0.60
CA THR A 528 12.45 -30.21 0.23
C THR A 528 13.60 -29.66 1.05
N VAL A 529 13.71 -28.32 1.18
CA VAL A 529 14.75 -27.66 1.98
C VAL A 529 14.61 -28.02 3.45
N ARG A 530 13.38 -28.01 3.99
CA ARG A 530 13.10 -28.40 5.37
C ARG A 530 13.57 -29.84 5.64
N ASN A 531 13.17 -30.80 4.82
CA ASN A 531 13.50 -32.22 5.00
C ASN A 531 15.02 -32.45 4.98
N ASP A 532 15.74 -31.76 4.09
CA ASP A 532 17.20 -31.85 4.03
C ASP A 532 17.86 -31.21 5.26
N LEU A 533 17.36 -30.05 5.74
CA LEU A 533 17.84 -29.44 6.98
C LEU A 533 17.60 -30.33 8.20
N GLU A 534 16.39 -30.88 8.35
CA GLU A 534 16.04 -31.81 9.43
C GLU A 534 16.99 -33.03 9.45
N SER A 535 17.37 -33.54 8.29
CA SER A 535 18.30 -34.67 8.18
C SER A 535 19.73 -34.35 8.64
N ARG A 536 20.11 -33.06 8.68
CA ARG A 536 21.46 -32.58 9.04
C ARG A 536 21.56 -32.13 10.48
N VAL A 537 20.46 -31.81 11.14
CA VAL A 537 20.46 -31.46 12.56
C VAL A 537 20.70 -32.73 13.39
N PRO A 538 21.56 -32.70 14.42
CA PRO A 538 21.91 -33.89 15.19
C PRO A 538 20.68 -34.65 15.72
N ALA A 539 20.73 -35.99 15.67
CA ALA A 539 19.64 -36.91 16.03
C ALA A 539 19.17 -36.84 17.49
N GLU A 540 19.76 -35.95 18.29
CA GLU A 540 19.35 -35.66 19.66
C GLU A 540 17.96 -35.05 19.75
N ILE A 541 17.35 -34.63 18.63
CA ILE A 541 15.96 -34.19 18.55
C ILE A 541 15.01 -35.39 18.40
N GLU A 542 14.74 -36.09 19.50
CA GLU A 542 13.56 -36.97 19.57
C GLU A 542 12.30 -36.15 19.29
N GLY A 543 11.61 -36.44 18.18
CA GLY A 543 10.37 -35.74 17.77
C GLY A 543 10.48 -34.80 16.56
N GLY A 544 11.67 -34.60 15.99
CA GLY A 544 11.89 -33.72 14.82
C GLY A 544 11.81 -32.22 15.15
N ILE A 545 12.07 -31.38 14.15
CA ILE A 545 12.01 -29.92 14.29
C ILE A 545 10.57 -29.48 14.08
N ASN A 546 9.88 -29.07 15.15
CA ASN A 546 8.55 -28.50 14.99
C ASN A 546 8.65 -27.06 14.47
N ILE A 547 8.27 -26.85 13.20
CA ILE A 547 8.24 -25.54 12.56
C ILE A 547 6.79 -25.08 12.40
N ILE A 548 6.46 -23.93 12.99
CA ILE A 548 5.11 -23.36 13.04
C ILE A 548 5.00 -22.05 12.26
N THR A 549 3.80 -21.75 11.74
CA THR A 549 3.46 -20.45 11.12
C THR A 549 2.57 -19.61 12.03
N LEU A 550 3.13 -18.58 12.67
CA LEU A 550 2.36 -17.71 13.56
C LEU A 550 1.40 -16.78 12.81
N HIS A 551 1.69 -16.48 11.54
CA HIS A 551 0.82 -15.72 10.66
C HIS A 551 0.42 -16.55 9.42
N PRO A 552 -0.84 -16.49 8.94
CA PRO A 552 -1.31 -17.30 7.80
C PRO A 552 -0.44 -17.22 6.54
N VAL A 553 -0.02 -16.02 6.14
CA VAL A 553 0.84 -15.83 4.94
C VAL A 553 2.33 -15.95 5.22
N GLU A 554 2.76 -16.30 6.43
CA GLU A 554 4.15 -16.13 6.84
C GLU A 554 5.12 -16.85 5.88
N ALA A 555 4.79 -18.08 5.53
CA ALA A 555 5.54 -18.89 4.57
C ALA A 555 5.57 -18.24 3.16
N LEU A 556 4.45 -17.67 2.70
CA LEU A 556 4.36 -16.98 1.40
C LEU A 556 5.24 -15.72 1.39
N ILE A 557 5.16 -14.88 2.43
CA ILE A 557 6.01 -13.69 2.57
C ILE A 557 7.49 -14.11 2.54
N PHE A 558 7.84 -15.16 3.27
CA PHE A 558 9.20 -15.68 3.28
C PHE A 558 9.67 -16.05 1.86
N MET A 559 8.87 -16.83 1.13
CA MET A 559 9.21 -17.23 -0.25
C MET A 559 9.38 -16.03 -1.17
N VAL A 560 8.50 -15.01 -1.08
CA VAL A 560 8.63 -13.77 -1.87
C VAL A 560 9.93 -13.04 -1.53
N LYS A 561 10.19 -12.79 -0.24
CA LYS A 561 11.40 -12.08 0.21
C LYS A 561 12.67 -12.81 -0.21
N PHE A 562 12.70 -14.13 -0.07
CA PHE A 562 13.85 -14.94 -0.47
C PHE A 562 14.04 -14.95 -1.99
N SER A 563 12.95 -15.03 -2.77
CA SER A 563 13.01 -14.98 -4.24
C SER A 563 13.46 -13.61 -4.75
N VAL A 564 13.05 -12.52 -4.10
CA VAL A 564 13.54 -11.17 -4.37
C VAL A 564 15.04 -11.07 -4.10
N LEU A 565 15.51 -11.61 -2.97
CA LEU A 565 16.94 -11.65 -2.63
C LEU A 565 17.74 -12.39 -3.73
N LEU A 566 17.29 -13.57 -4.16
CA LEU A 566 17.92 -14.32 -5.25
C LEU A 566 17.89 -13.54 -6.58
N GLY A 567 16.78 -12.84 -6.86
CA GLY A 567 16.67 -11.93 -8.00
C GLY A 567 17.74 -10.83 -7.96
N ILE A 568 17.93 -10.16 -6.81
CA ILE A 568 18.97 -9.12 -6.63
C ILE A 568 20.37 -9.72 -6.89
N VAL A 569 20.67 -10.88 -6.29
CA VAL A 569 21.96 -11.57 -6.45
C VAL A 569 22.21 -11.92 -7.92
N ALA A 570 21.21 -12.39 -8.65
CA ALA A 570 21.34 -12.75 -10.06
C ALA A 570 21.53 -11.54 -10.99
N VAL A 571 21.00 -10.37 -10.61
CA VAL A 571 21.18 -9.11 -11.37
C VAL A 571 22.60 -8.59 -11.24
N PHE A 572 23.26 -8.78 -10.09
CA PHE A 572 24.56 -8.20 -9.80
C PHE A 572 25.64 -8.51 -10.87
N PRO A 573 25.85 -9.77 -11.30
CA PRO A 573 26.68 -10.13 -12.46
C PRO A 573 26.40 -9.33 -13.74
N VAL A 574 25.12 -9.21 -14.08
CA VAL A 574 24.67 -8.61 -15.34
C VAL A 574 24.82 -7.09 -15.29
N ALA A 575 24.55 -6.50 -14.12
CA ALA A 575 24.79 -5.09 -13.85
C ALA A 575 26.28 -4.76 -13.97
N LEU A 576 27.17 -5.58 -13.38
CA LEU A 576 28.62 -5.39 -13.48
C LEU A 576 29.11 -5.47 -14.93
N TYR A 577 28.58 -6.40 -15.71
CA TYR A 577 28.88 -6.53 -17.14
C TYR A 577 28.52 -5.26 -17.93
N TYR A 578 27.35 -4.68 -17.70
CA TYR A 578 26.94 -3.46 -18.39
C TYR A 578 27.62 -2.19 -17.88
N ALA A 579 28.00 -2.14 -16.60
CA ALA A 579 28.74 -1.04 -16.01
C ALA A 579 30.22 -1.02 -16.40
N TRP A 580 30.80 -2.16 -16.79
CA TRP A 580 32.25 -2.30 -17.01
C TRP A 580 32.85 -1.34 -18.05
N PRO A 581 32.24 -1.10 -19.23
CA PRO A 581 32.77 -0.14 -20.19
C PRO A 581 32.87 1.27 -19.60
N ALA A 582 31.84 1.71 -18.87
CA ALA A 582 31.80 3.01 -18.22
C ALA A 582 32.84 3.11 -17.10
N LEU A 583 33.01 2.04 -16.31
CA LEU A 583 34.04 1.96 -15.28
C LEU A 583 35.47 2.03 -15.86
N ARG A 584 35.69 1.43 -17.04
CA ARG A 584 36.98 1.48 -17.73
C ARG A 584 37.28 2.87 -18.29
N GLU A 585 36.29 3.53 -18.87
CA GLU A 585 36.44 4.89 -19.42
C GLU A 585 36.78 5.93 -18.36
N ARG A 586 36.30 5.75 -17.12
CA ARG A 586 36.63 6.59 -15.97
C ARG A 586 37.89 6.17 -15.21
N GLY A 587 38.61 5.15 -15.67
CA GLY A 587 39.86 4.70 -15.05
C GLY A 587 39.71 3.93 -13.73
N PHE A 588 38.49 3.60 -13.29
CA PHE A 588 38.27 2.81 -12.07
C PHE A 588 38.80 1.38 -12.19
N VAL A 589 38.81 0.82 -13.40
CA VAL A 589 39.20 -0.58 -13.62
C VAL A 589 40.07 -0.72 -14.88
N ALA A 590 41.20 -1.42 -14.74
CA ALA A 590 42.05 -1.81 -15.84
C ALA A 590 41.74 -3.24 -16.32
N GLY A 591 41.69 -3.46 -17.64
CA GLY A 591 41.58 -4.81 -18.22
C GLY A 591 40.58 -4.96 -19.37
N ARG A 592 40.53 -6.18 -19.92
CA ARG A 592 39.56 -6.56 -20.98
C ARG A 592 38.20 -6.88 -20.35
N ILE A 593 37.12 -6.77 -21.13
CA ILE A 593 35.78 -7.11 -20.67
C ILE A 593 35.66 -8.58 -20.23
N TRP A 594 36.49 -9.48 -20.75
CA TRP A 594 36.57 -10.87 -20.32
C TRP A 594 36.92 -11.04 -18.83
N THR A 595 37.60 -10.06 -18.24
CA THR A 595 37.90 -10.03 -16.81
C THR A 595 36.61 -9.99 -15.98
N VAL A 596 35.52 -9.37 -16.47
CA VAL A 596 34.22 -9.38 -15.78
C VAL A 596 33.71 -10.79 -15.58
N TYR A 597 33.79 -11.64 -16.60
CA TYR A 597 33.30 -13.02 -16.50
C TYR A 597 34.12 -13.82 -15.49
N LEU A 598 35.42 -13.56 -15.41
CA LEU A 598 36.28 -14.18 -14.39
C LEU A 598 35.94 -13.68 -12.98
N TRP A 599 35.72 -12.37 -12.81
CA TRP A 599 35.33 -11.79 -11.51
C TRP A 599 33.98 -12.31 -11.05
N THR A 600 33.00 -12.23 -11.95
CA THR A 600 31.64 -12.73 -11.75
C THR A 600 31.67 -14.21 -11.42
N GLY A 601 32.39 -15.02 -12.21
CA GLY A 601 32.49 -16.45 -12.00
C GLY A 601 33.19 -16.80 -10.68
N ALA A 602 34.27 -16.10 -10.33
CA ALA A 602 35.02 -16.35 -9.10
C ALA A 602 34.24 -15.95 -7.84
N LEU A 603 33.61 -14.76 -7.83
CA LEU A 603 32.75 -14.33 -6.73
C LEU A 603 31.49 -15.19 -6.62
N PHE A 604 30.88 -15.56 -7.75
CA PHE A 604 29.73 -16.48 -7.70
C PHE A 604 30.11 -17.87 -7.18
N ALA A 605 31.29 -18.39 -7.57
CA ALA A 605 31.81 -19.64 -7.03
C ALA A 605 32.16 -19.55 -5.54
N GLY A 606 32.71 -18.41 -5.09
CA GLY A 606 32.98 -18.12 -3.68
C GLY A 606 31.70 -18.06 -2.85
N LEU A 607 30.73 -17.28 -3.31
CA LEU A 607 29.40 -17.17 -2.71
C LEU A 607 28.70 -18.54 -2.61
N ILE A 608 28.65 -19.32 -3.69
CA ILE A 608 28.05 -20.66 -3.69
C ILE A 608 28.84 -21.63 -2.81
N GLY A 609 30.17 -21.58 -2.87
CA GLY A 609 31.03 -22.42 -2.05
C GLY A 609 30.84 -22.16 -0.56
N GLY A 610 30.85 -20.89 -0.16
CA GLY A 610 30.58 -20.48 1.22
C GLY A 610 29.14 -20.75 1.63
N PHE A 611 28.16 -20.58 0.74
CA PHE A 611 26.77 -21.00 0.98
C PHE A 611 26.67 -22.51 1.24
N ALA A 612 27.34 -23.34 0.44
CA ALA A 612 27.33 -24.79 0.60
C ALA A 612 27.98 -25.23 1.93
N ILE A 613 29.09 -24.59 2.32
CA ILE A 613 29.74 -24.82 3.63
C ILE A 613 28.82 -24.38 4.76
N GLY A 614 28.27 -23.18 4.64
CA GLY A 614 27.33 -22.61 5.59
C GLY A 614 26.14 -23.53 5.81
N TYR A 615 25.51 -23.97 4.72
CA TYR A 615 24.31 -24.80 4.72
C TYR A 615 24.57 -26.21 5.24
N SER A 616 25.72 -26.79 4.88
CA SER A 616 26.01 -28.18 5.20
C SER A 616 26.57 -28.38 6.61
N TYR A 617 27.25 -27.38 7.16
CA TYR A 617 28.00 -27.53 8.42
C TYR A 617 27.69 -26.46 9.45
N ILE A 618 27.66 -25.18 9.06
CA ILE A 618 27.58 -24.07 10.03
C ILE A 618 26.15 -23.91 10.55
N ALA A 619 25.16 -23.85 9.66
CA ALA A 619 23.76 -23.73 10.05
C ALA A 619 23.30 -24.92 10.91
N PRO A 620 23.52 -26.20 10.52
CA PRO A 620 23.16 -27.33 11.37
C PRO A 620 23.93 -27.37 12.69
N GLY A 621 25.20 -26.93 12.70
CA GLY A 621 26.01 -26.85 13.92
C GLY A 621 25.48 -25.82 14.92
N ILE A 622 25.10 -24.63 14.45
CA ILE A 622 24.49 -23.58 15.30
C ILE A 622 23.13 -24.03 15.82
N ILE A 623 22.28 -24.60 14.95
CA ILE A 623 20.96 -25.11 15.36
C ILE A 623 21.13 -26.24 16.39
N GLY A 624 22.05 -27.18 16.15
CA GLY A 624 22.36 -28.24 17.09
C GLY A 624 22.78 -27.70 18.45
N TRP A 625 23.67 -26.71 18.50
CA TRP A 625 24.09 -26.06 19.74
C TRP A 625 22.92 -25.40 20.48
N LEU A 626 22.07 -24.63 19.78
CA LEU A 626 20.88 -23.99 20.35
C LEU A 626 19.89 -25.01 20.92
N VAL A 627 19.71 -26.13 20.21
CA VAL A 627 18.85 -27.24 20.64
C VAL A 627 19.37 -27.90 21.90
N THR A 628 20.67 -28.20 21.96
CA THR A 628 21.29 -28.81 23.13
C THR A 628 21.12 -27.90 24.34
N ASP A 629 21.37 -26.60 24.21
CA ASP A 629 21.20 -25.62 25.28
C ASP A 629 19.74 -25.55 25.78
N ALA A 630 18.78 -25.49 24.86
CA ALA A 630 17.36 -25.45 25.21
C ALA A 630 16.89 -26.73 25.92
N LYS A 631 17.38 -27.90 25.49
CA LYS A 631 17.08 -29.19 26.15
C LYS A 631 17.65 -29.25 27.56
N LEU A 632 18.87 -28.75 27.77
CA LEU A 632 19.48 -28.68 29.11
C LEU A 632 18.65 -27.79 30.06
N ALA A 633 17.95 -26.79 29.52
CA ALA A 633 17.05 -25.93 30.26
C ALA A 633 15.61 -26.50 30.43
N ASN A 634 15.33 -27.73 29.98
CA ASN A 634 13.99 -28.35 29.96
C ASN A 634 12.93 -27.53 29.20
N MET A 635 13.33 -26.83 28.13
CA MET A 635 12.41 -26.08 27.29
C MET A 635 11.85 -26.93 26.14
N ILE A 636 10.59 -26.70 25.77
CA ILE A 636 9.99 -27.24 24.54
C ILE A 636 10.44 -26.34 23.39
N ILE A 637 11.00 -26.94 22.34
CA ILE A 637 11.56 -26.21 21.21
C ILE A 637 10.53 -26.17 20.09
N THR A 638 10.18 -24.97 19.66
CA THR A 638 9.31 -24.73 18.51
C THR A 638 9.84 -23.55 17.73
N TYR A 639 9.92 -23.69 16.42
CA TYR A 639 10.54 -22.72 15.55
C TYR A 639 9.49 -22.02 14.72
N GLN A 640 9.53 -20.69 14.71
CA GLN A 640 8.77 -19.92 13.74
C GLN A 640 9.45 -20.06 12.35
N VAL A 641 8.66 -20.32 11.30
CA VAL A 641 9.17 -20.54 9.93
C VAL A 641 10.10 -19.43 9.47
N SER A 642 9.67 -18.17 9.60
CA SER A 642 10.45 -17.04 9.12
C SER A 642 11.78 -16.93 9.87
N ASP A 643 11.78 -16.99 11.19
CA ASP A 643 12.98 -16.89 12.01
C ASP A 643 13.95 -18.05 11.75
N PHE A 644 13.44 -19.28 11.65
CA PHE A 644 14.25 -20.46 11.39
C PHE A 644 14.93 -20.38 10.02
N LEU A 645 14.17 -20.10 8.97
CA LEU A 645 14.73 -20.05 7.62
C LEU A 645 15.64 -18.84 7.43
N TRP A 646 15.36 -17.70 8.06
CA TRP A 646 16.28 -16.55 8.06
C TRP A 646 17.56 -16.83 8.84
N LEU A 647 17.49 -17.53 9.98
CA LEU A 647 18.68 -17.99 10.69
C LEU A 647 19.56 -18.84 9.76
N VAL A 648 18.96 -19.79 9.03
CA VAL A 648 19.69 -20.58 8.02
C VAL A 648 20.26 -19.67 6.93
N ILE A 649 19.46 -18.78 6.33
CA ILE A 649 19.95 -17.88 5.27
C ILE A 649 21.12 -17.02 5.76
N TYR A 650 21.04 -16.41 6.94
CA TYR A 650 22.10 -15.55 7.46
C TYR A 650 23.38 -16.34 7.76
N THR A 651 23.25 -17.55 8.32
CA THR A 651 24.39 -18.43 8.61
C THR A 651 24.96 -19.11 7.36
N THR A 652 24.27 -19.06 6.23
CA THR A 652 24.74 -19.61 4.93
C THR A 652 25.28 -18.53 4.00
N VAL A 653 24.46 -17.54 3.67
CA VAL A 653 24.80 -16.41 2.80
C VAL A 653 25.90 -15.55 3.44
N GLY A 654 25.86 -15.35 4.76
CA GLY A 654 26.92 -14.63 5.47
C GLY A 654 28.29 -15.28 5.26
N ILE A 655 28.37 -16.61 5.30
CA ILE A 655 29.60 -17.36 5.05
C ILE A 655 30.03 -17.27 3.58
N GLY A 656 29.07 -17.28 2.65
CA GLY A 656 29.29 -16.96 1.24
C GLY A 656 29.99 -15.61 1.06
N PHE A 657 29.47 -14.54 1.66
CA PHE A 657 30.09 -13.22 1.61
C PHE A 657 31.47 -13.18 2.28
N LEU A 658 31.68 -13.90 3.39
CA LEU A 658 32.99 -14.01 4.02
C LEU A 658 34.01 -14.72 3.11
N ALA A 659 33.59 -15.75 2.38
CA ALA A 659 34.44 -16.44 1.41
C ALA A 659 34.79 -15.55 0.21
N ASP A 660 33.89 -14.64 -0.17
CA ASP A 660 34.12 -13.68 -1.25
C ASP A 660 35.13 -12.58 -0.90
N ILE A 661 35.37 -12.27 0.38
CA ILE A 661 36.34 -11.22 0.77
C ILE A 661 37.76 -11.55 0.27
N PRO A 662 38.36 -12.73 0.58
CA PRO A 662 39.65 -13.12 0.01
C PRO A 662 39.67 -13.16 -1.52
N ILE A 663 38.58 -13.60 -2.15
CA ILE A 663 38.47 -13.70 -3.61
C ILE A 663 38.47 -12.30 -4.22
N ALA A 664 37.65 -11.38 -3.70
CA ALA A 664 37.60 -10.00 -4.10
C ALA A 664 38.97 -9.32 -3.97
N MET A 665 39.72 -9.59 -2.89
CA MET A 665 41.07 -9.06 -2.71
C MET A 665 42.05 -9.56 -3.79
N LEU A 666 41.99 -10.84 -4.17
CA LEU A 666 42.78 -11.39 -5.28
C LEU A 666 42.42 -10.75 -6.62
N LEU A 667 41.12 -10.60 -6.87
CA LEU A 667 40.60 -9.97 -8.07
C LEU A 667 41.02 -8.50 -8.15
N LEU A 668 40.93 -7.74 -7.05
CA LEU A 668 41.38 -6.35 -6.96
C LEU A 668 42.89 -6.23 -7.17
N ASN A 669 43.69 -7.19 -6.70
CA ASN A 669 45.12 -7.22 -7.03
C ASN A 669 45.37 -7.42 -8.53
N ASN A 670 44.55 -8.24 -9.17
CA ASN A 670 44.53 -8.41 -10.62
C ASN A 670 43.99 -7.18 -11.38
N ALA A 671 43.23 -6.28 -10.74
CA ALA A 671 42.83 -4.99 -11.31
C ALA A 671 43.85 -3.86 -11.06
N GLY A 672 44.93 -4.11 -10.32
CA GLY A 672 46.02 -3.15 -10.11
C GLY A 672 46.16 -2.62 -8.68
N ILE A 673 45.45 -3.15 -7.68
CA ILE A 673 45.65 -2.75 -6.27
C ILE A 673 46.78 -3.59 -5.64
N PRO A 674 47.94 -3.01 -5.27
CA PRO A 674 49.08 -3.79 -4.81
C PRO A 674 48.88 -4.37 -3.40
N TYR A 675 49.51 -5.51 -3.12
CA TYR A 675 49.47 -6.16 -1.79
C TYR A 675 49.78 -5.21 -0.62
N ARG A 676 50.74 -4.30 -0.81
CA ARG A 676 51.18 -3.36 0.23
C ARG A 676 50.05 -2.43 0.70
N VAL A 677 49.11 -2.08 -0.18
CA VAL A 677 47.96 -1.23 0.18
C VAL A 677 47.04 -1.98 1.16
N PHE A 678 46.68 -3.22 0.84
CA PHE A 678 45.88 -4.06 1.74
C PHE A 678 46.56 -4.27 3.10
N ARG A 679 47.87 -4.54 3.10
CA ARG A 679 48.61 -4.76 4.36
C ARG A 679 48.73 -3.49 5.19
N ASN A 680 49.09 -2.37 4.58
CA ASN A 680 49.39 -1.14 5.32
C ASN A 680 48.12 -0.46 5.83
N ARG A 681 47.04 -0.53 5.05
CA ARG A 681 45.75 0.11 5.37
C ARG A 681 44.77 -0.79 6.12
N TRP A 682 45.27 -1.83 6.79
CA TRP A 682 44.42 -2.78 7.50
C TRP A 682 43.62 -2.11 8.63
N ARG A 683 44.17 -1.06 9.24
CA ARG A 683 43.51 -0.31 10.32
C ARG A 683 42.31 0.45 9.81
N GLU A 684 42.44 1.12 8.67
CA GLU A 684 41.36 1.86 8.02
C GLU A 684 40.25 0.92 7.57
N VAL A 685 40.61 -0.25 7.04
CA VAL A 685 39.61 -1.28 6.69
C VAL A 685 38.91 -1.82 7.93
N THR A 686 39.64 -2.08 9.03
CA THR A 686 39.04 -2.49 10.31
C THR A 686 38.06 -1.43 10.83
N VAL A 687 38.45 -0.16 10.82
CA VAL A 687 37.56 0.95 11.21
C VAL A 687 36.34 1.03 10.29
N GLY A 688 36.52 0.84 8.98
CA GLY A 688 35.43 0.78 8.02
C GLY A 688 34.46 -0.38 8.28
N ILE A 689 34.97 -1.57 8.60
CA ILE A 689 34.15 -2.74 8.98
C ILE A 689 33.39 -2.47 10.28
N LEU A 690 34.04 -1.86 11.27
CA LEU A 690 33.40 -1.47 12.54
C LEU A 690 32.30 -0.43 12.33
N LEU A 691 32.56 0.59 11.50
CA LEU A 691 31.59 1.62 11.17
C LEU A 691 30.40 1.03 10.41
N PHE A 692 30.65 0.15 9.44
CA PHE A 692 29.60 -0.59 8.75
C PHE A 692 28.77 -1.41 9.75
N ALA A 693 29.41 -2.22 10.60
CA ALA A 693 28.69 -3.00 11.60
C ALA A 693 27.90 -2.13 12.58
N ALA A 694 28.43 -0.98 13.01
CA ALA A 694 27.73 -0.05 13.89
C ALA A 694 26.45 0.53 13.28
N VAL A 695 26.40 0.66 11.95
CA VAL A 695 25.21 1.13 11.22
C VAL A 695 24.20 -0.01 10.99
N PHE A 696 24.67 -1.22 10.72
CA PHE A 696 23.82 -2.33 10.26
C PHE A 696 23.47 -3.37 11.34
N THR A 697 24.13 -3.35 12.51
CA THR A 697 23.79 -4.22 13.64
C THR A 697 22.98 -3.46 14.70
N PRO A 698 22.16 -4.15 15.51
CA PRO A 698 21.48 -3.53 16.65
C PRO A 698 22.49 -2.85 17.59
N ALA A 699 22.03 -1.85 18.35
CA ALA A 699 22.84 -0.98 19.21
C ALA A 699 23.43 -1.67 20.46
N ASP A 700 23.81 -2.94 20.35
CA ASP A 700 24.59 -3.67 21.34
C ASP A 700 26.04 -3.85 20.83
N VAL A 701 26.99 -3.53 21.70
CA VAL A 701 28.43 -3.70 21.45
C VAL A 701 28.76 -5.17 21.20
N ILE A 702 28.06 -6.10 21.85
CA ILE A 702 28.29 -7.53 21.68
C ILE A 702 27.94 -7.97 20.26
N THR A 703 26.77 -7.58 19.75
CA THR A 703 26.35 -7.92 18.38
C THR A 703 27.25 -7.28 17.33
N MET A 704 27.73 -6.05 17.59
CA MET A 704 28.70 -5.39 16.74
C MET A 704 30.04 -6.14 16.70
N ILE A 705 30.57 -6.55 17.85
CA ILE A 705 31.82 -7.34 17.92
C ILE A 705 31.65 -8.69 17.22
N LEU A 706 30.51 -9.35 17.43
CA LEU A 706 30.22 -10.67 16.86
C LEU A 706 30.11 -10.62 15.33
N ALA A 707 29.61 -9.52 14.75
CA ALA A 707 29.57 -9.31 13.31
C ALA A 707 30.93 -8.89 12.72
N THR A 708 31.70 -8.07 13.43
CA THR A 708 32.98 -7.53 12.93
C THR A 708 34.11 -8.56 12.96
N LEU A 709 34.16 -9.45 13.96
CA LEU A 709 35.21 -10.45 14.10
C LEU A 709 35.34 -11.38 12.88
N PRO A 710 34.25 -12.01 12.36
CA PRO A 710 34.32 -12.83 11.15
C PRO A 710 34.81 -12.05 9.92
N LEU A 711 34.34 -10.80 9.74
CA LEU A 711 34.75 -9.94 8.63
C LEU A 711 36.24 -9.59 8.70
N MET A 712 36.75 -9.24 9.88
CA MET A 712 38.17 -8.98 10.11
C MET A 712 39.02 -10.24 9.89
N ALA A 713 38.54 -11.40 10.34
CA ALA A 713 39.21 -12.68 10.11
C ALA A 713 39.29 -13.00 8.61
N ALA A 714 38.18 -12.84 7.87
CA ALA A 714 38.14 -13.05 6.42
C ALA A 714 39.09 -12.09 5.67
N TYR A 715 39.14 -10.82 6.07
CA TYR A 715 40.12 -9.86 5.54
C TYR A 715 41.56 -10.29 5.82
N GLY A 716 41.85 -10.70 7.05
CA GLY A 716 43.17 -11.22 7.44
C GLY A 716 43.59 -12.45 6.62
N VAL A 717 42.66 -13.39 6.39
CA VAL A 717 42.86 -14.53 5.49
C VAL A 717 43.16 -14.04 4.07
N GLY A 718 42.42 -13.06 3.56
CA GLY A 718 42.67 -12.45 2.24
C GLY A 718 44.06 -11.83 2.11
N VAL A 719 44.53 -11.10 3.12
CA VAL A 719 45.90 -10.56 3.18
C VAL A 719 46.94 -11.70 3.19
N GLY A 720 46.68 -12.78 3.94
CA GLY A 720 47.55 -13.96 3.99
C GLY A 720 47.63 -14.68 2.63
N VAL A 721 46.50 -14.87 1.96
CA VAL A 721 46.43 -15.47 0.61
C VAL A 721 47.19 -14.61 -0.39
N LEU A 722 46.99 -13.28 -0.38
CA LEU A 722 47.75 -12.37 -1.23
C LEU A 722 49.25 -12.40 -0.93
N PHE A 723 49.66 -12.55 0.33
CA PHE A 723 51.07 -12.68 0.69
C PHE A 723 51.70 -13.90 0.02
N LEU A 724 51.00 -15.04 0.02
CA LEU A 724 51.46 -16.26 -0.64
C LEU A 724 51.50 -16.11 -2.16
N VAL A 725 50.43 -15.59 -2.77
CA VAL A 725 50.33 -15.43 -4.23
C VAL A 725 51.34 -14.42 -4.78
N THR A 726 51.58 -13.32 -4.07
CA THR A 726 52.48 -12.24 -4.52
C THR A 726 53.92 -12.38 -4.03
N PHE A 727 54.25 -13.47 -3.33
CA PHE A 727 55.53 -13.69 -2.64
C PHE A 727 55.94 -12.50 -1.77
N GLY A 728 55.01 -12.01 -0.94
CA GLY A 728 55.21 -10.85 -0.08
C GLY A 728 55.23 -9.52 -0.83
N GLY A 729 54.45 -9.39 -1.90
CA GLY A 729 54.34 -8.16 -2.70
C GLY A 729 55.53 -7.92 -3.64
N ARG A 730 56.31 -8.96 -3.97
CA ARG A 730 57.41 -8.88 -4.94
C ARG A 730 56.92 -8.99 -6.38
N ARG A 731 55.77 -9.64 -6.61
CA ARG A 731 55.12 -9.77 -7.92
C ARG A 731 53.60 -9.61 -7.76
N ASN A 732 53.05 -8.47 -8.16
CA ASN A 732 51.59 -8.30 -8.27
C ASN A 732 51.07 -9.00 -9.54
N LEU A 733 49.80 -9.40 -9.53
CA LEU A 733 49.15 -10.03 -10.68
C LEU A 733 49.04 -9.09 -11.88
N SER A 734 48.93 -7.78 -11.63
CA SER A 734 48.86 -6.72 -12.64
C SER A 734 49.69 -5.49 -12.23
N PRO A 735 50.08 -4.63 -13.20
CA PRO A 735 50.70 -3.32 -12.89
C PRO A 735 49.77 -2.46 -12.03
N PRO A 736 50.31 -1.59 -11.16
CA PRO A 736 49.50 -0.68 -10.35
C PRO A 736 48.63 0.24 -11.22
N SER A 737 47.38 0.48 -10.82
CA SER A 737 46.51 1.46 -11.48
C SER A 737 46.91 2.89 -11.14
N GLU A 738 46.60 3.86 -12.02
CA GLU A 738 46.96 5.28 -11.85
C GLU A 738 46.37 5.91 -10.57
N LEU A 739 45.25 5.38 -10.07
CA LEU A 739 44.60 5.79 -8.82
C LEU A 739 45.44 5.49 -7.56
N VAL A 740 46.36 4.52 -7.60
CA VAL A 740 47.19 4.16 -6.44
C VAL A 740 48.40 5.10 -6.29
N GLY A 741 48.71 5.88 -7.33
CA GLY A 741 49.81 6.85 -7.34
C GLY A 741 49.41 8.28 -7.01
N ARG A 742 48.11 8.57 -6.87
CA ARG A 742 47.58 9.87 -6.42
C ARG A 742 47.43 9.91 -4.91
#